data_AF-A0A812VN81-F1
#
_entry.id   AF-A0A812VN81-F1
#
_cell.length_a   1.000
_cell.length_b   1.000
_cell.length_c   1.000
_cell.angle_alpha   90.00
_cell.angle_beta   90.00
_cell.angle_gamma   90.00
#
_symmetry.space_group_name_H-M   'P 1'
#
loop_
_entity.id
_entity.type
_entity.pdbx_description
1 polymer ?
#
loop_
_entity_poly.entity_id
_entity_poly.type
_entity_poly.pdbx_seq_one_letter_code
_entity_poly.pdbx_strand_id
1 'polypeptide(L)'
;MSTAKLEKKIWKLETKLREEFRAELQHTMADCIARVEKLESQIYNKPIFPRKTSEEESMIQISVDSAINTAANLKDSFSIDDLAVPTALKPVPAKIVAPVANPVVVDAAPAGDDQEDDNFEPVGFMESTWSMVLVLGLTDAGWFDELMGLLLLLGSATVQIIFTIILLTDAFLGDPFSAKLESARSWRRSAHDHSYMDLAGSSLVSRVCNQDDSLILSNAQAGIIAEINSFLGLGLLEFETAGLRPGMVLSTLCILLWCLYLLKEFRLVGTGVEAILHVARSGATTFEHGSFRTISYFRCWFFCFTSLMRMAIAAGILYAGIIWLANTASITELMLNAVALGSVMEVDEMIFSAMMPKRIQNRVQELEAVKICFTRRRSQCEALVLVLLILGLLLWPWHFLLEPLGSTMQQVKHAYCGGERDFVVAMNDDIGVILARGTESYQRTDHDNATLIETAVQDYAFVGFSDFVSFQESGPAFANKRAENIADAASTVQSCNDFDAWFVFGKAKSVIDFANIYAVYWRTVTFSLGFGENTTCAEMVNYCDRSSLLRLVCGPTCGCQSERYNSWFMVEAQGCSRVCLQRRREFVEEARNHPETCIDVERDDERWLALWDSYPAAAASYGKIIEPAQLEHLSWTALRLKEVGCAALQNNDGYQEPVTKAPWCAGFAQFFSPLSELCPATCLGCGDYSCQDVRTGMLQALAPHLNATDCADIVARRLCDQPGLEAASLYCCQSCDGTHGGQDRPDGDDGDGGEADGENEDGGHDGAEGADGASENYGSADDGVGAEGDTGYGDGEGTGDGDDEPADEAGYGGDGTDGGEDDAGLADEVGYGDDGEEDGAGFADEAGHGGDGDVEDGDDTAADGAYGYTDAGEE
;
A
#
# COMPACT_ATOMS: atom_id res chain seq x y z
N MET A 1 49.02 47.74 12.01
CA MET A 1 47.78 48.35 12.54
C MET A 1 47.24 47.37 13.58
N SER A 2 46.97 47.75 14.83
CA SER A 2 46.61 46.73 15.85
C SER A 2 45.26 46.07 15.53
N THR A 3 45.14 44.78 15.83
CA THR A 3 43.95 43.94 15.60
C THR A 3 42.67 44.62 16.11
N ALA A 4 42.71 45.25 17.29
CA ALA A 4 41.60 46.03 17.84
C ALA A 4 41.11 47.21 16.96
N LYS A 5 41.99 47.83 16.17
CA LYS A 5 41.60 48.89 15.21
C LYS A 5 40.98 48.33 13.94
N LEU A 6 41.34 47.12 13.53
CA LEU A 6 40.77 46.44 12.37
C LEU A 6 39.39 45.89 12.71
N GLU A 7 39.23 45.22 13.85
CA GLU A 7 37.94 44.73 14.36
C GLU A 7 36.93 45.87 14.52
N LYS A 8 37.36 47.01 15.07
CA LYS A 8 36.48 48.18 15.20
C LYS A 8 36.06 48.77 13.85
N LYS A 9 36.89 48.62 12.80
CA LYS A 9 36.55 49.05 11.43
C LYS A 9 35.62 48.06 10.76
N ILE A 10 35.84 46.75 10.92
CA ILE A 10 34.98 45.69 10.40
C ILE A 10 33.60 45.79 11.02
N TRP A 11 33.51 45.88 12.35
CA TRP A 11 32.24 46.06 13.06
C TRP A 11 31.49 47.30 12.58
N LYS A 12 32.19 48.43 12.39
CA LYS A 12 31.58 49.66 11.90
C LYS A 12 31.11 49.56 10.44
N LEU A 13 31.82 48.81 9.60
CA LEU A 13 31.42 48.56 8.21
C LEU A 13 30.20 47.64 8.14
N GLU A 14 30.20 46.56 8.94
CA GLU A 14 29.10 45.61 9.04
C GLU A 14 27.82 46.29 9.55
N THR A 15 27.93 47.12 10.59
CA THR A 15 26.78 47.87 11.12
C THR A 15 26.20 48.80 10.05
N LYS A 16 27.07 49.49 9.31
CA LYS A 16 26.65 50.38 8.21
C LYS A 16 25.96 49.63 7.07
N LEU A 17 26.49 48.47 6.67
CA LEU A 17 25.90 47.61 5.66
C LEU A 17 24.53 47.07 6.08
N ARG A 18 24.37 46.66 7.35
CA ARG A 18 23.07 46.22 7.90
C ARG A 18 22.05 47.35 7.92
N GLU A 19 22.46 48.59 8.21
CA GLU A 19 21.58 49.76 8.19
C GLU A 19 21.17 50.14 6.76
N GLU A 20 22.12 50.19 5.81
CA GLU A 20 21.83 50.46 4.39
C GLU A 20 20.92 49.36 3.80
N PHE A 21 21.17 48.09 4.10
CA PHE A 21 20.34 46.99 3.63
C PHE A 21 18.92 47.03 4.23
N ARG A 22 18.76 47.32 5.53
CA ARG A 22 17.43 47.50 6.14
C ARG A 22 16.66 48.66 5.53
N ALA A 23 17.32 49.77 5.22
CA ALA A 23 16.69 50.92 4.59
C ALA A 23 16.20 50.57 3.18
N GLU A 24 17.03 49.89 2.38
CA GLU A 24 16.67 49.45 1.02
C GLU A 24 15.52 48.43 1.04
N LEU A 25 15.55 47.49 2.00
CA LEU A 25 14.51 46.47 2.18
C LEU A 25 13.18 47.08 2.61
N GLN A 26 13.19 48.04 3.55
CA GLN A 26 11.97 48.75 3.96
C GLN A 26 11.39 49.57 2.80
N HIS A 27 12.24 50.21 2.00
CA HIS A 27 11.80 50.98 0.83
C HIS A 27 11.13 50.07 -0.23
N THR A 28 11.72 48.91 -0.52
CA THR A 28 11.16 47.95 -1.50
C THR A 28 9.92 47.24 -0.98
N MET A 29 9.87 46.85 0.30
CA MET A 29 8.67 46.24 0.90
C MET A 29 7.49 47.22 0.97
N ALA A 30 7.74 48.50 1.25
CA ALA A 30 6.67 49.50 1.32
C ALA A 30 5.89 49.61 0.00
N ASP A 31 6.57 49.57 -1.14
CA ASP A 31 5.95 49.58 -2.47
C ASP A 31 5.13 48.31 -2.75
N CYS A 32 5.61 47.15 -2.29
CA CYS A 32 4.87 45.89 -2.40
C CYS A 32 3.62 45.89 -1.52
N ILE A 33 3.72 46.34 -0.27
CA ILE A 33 2.58 46.43 0.66
C ILE A 33 1.52 47.39 0.11
N ALA A 34 1.93 48.57 -0.38
CA ALA A 34 0.99 49.52 -0.99
C ALA A 34 0.28 48.95 -2.23
N ARG A 35 0.94 48.07 -3.01
CA ARG A 35 0.30 47.37 -4.13
C ARG A 35 -0.70 46.33 -3.68
N VAL A 36 -0.41 45.60 -2.61
CA VAL A 36 -1.32 44.60 -2.03
C VAL A 36 -2.56 45.28 -1.44
N GLU A 37 -2.40 46.34 -0.64
CA GLU A 37 -3.53 47.12 -0.09
C GLU A 37 -4.40 47.72 -1.21
N LYS A 38 -3.78 48.15 -2.31
CA LYS A 38 -4.50 48.62 -3.49
C LYS A 38 -5.28 47.51 -4.20
N LEU A 39 -4.76 46.29 -4.23
CA LEU A 39 -5.46 45.12 -4.80
C LEU A 39 -6.61 44.67 -3.89
N GLU A 40 -6.39 44.62 -2.58
CA GLU A 40 -7.44 44.30 -1.60
C GLU A 40 -8.61 45.30 -1.68
N SER A 41 -8.31 46.59 -1.73
CA SER A 41 -9.35 47.62 -1.88
C SER A 41 -10.08 47.56 -3.23
N GLN A 42 -9.45 47.03 -4.28
CA GLN A 42 -10.11 46.79 -5.57
C GLN A 42 -11.01 45.56 -5.54
N ILE A 43 -10.64 44.51 -4.80
CA ILE A 43 -11.46 43.31 -4.60
C ILE A 43 -12.69 43.66 -3.77
N TYR A 44 -12.53 44.42 -2.68
CA TYR A 44 -13.62 44.78 -1.77
C TYR A 44 -14.66 45.73 -2.39
N ASN A 45 -14.25 46.56 -3.37
CA ASN A 45 -15.14 47.53 -4.02
C ASN A 45 -15.77 47.04 -5.33
N LYS A 46 -15.55 45.79 -5.73
CA LYS A 46 -16.18 45.23 -6.93
C LYS A 46 -17.50 44.54 -6.50
N PRO A 47 -18.68 45.09 -6.80
CA PRO A 47 -19.94 44.46 -6.42
C PRO A 47 -20.09 43.15 -7.20
N ILE A 48 -20.01 42.04 -6.49
CA ILE A 48 -20.24 40.69 -7.00
C ILE A 48 -21.77 40.47 -7.01
N PHE A 49 -22.31 40.47 -8.23
CA PHE A 49 -23.69 40.19 -8.69
C PHE A 49 -24.80 41.24 -8.55
N PRO A 50 -25.62 41.42 -9.62
CA PRO A 50 -26.86 42.18 -9.57
C PRO A 50 -27.96 41.35 -8.89
N ARG A 51 -28.56 41.97 -7.88
CA ARG A 51 -29.76 41.57 -7.13
C ARG A 51 -30.87 41.05 -8.06
N LYS A 52 -31.12 39.73 -8.09
CA LYS A 52 -32.40 39.17 -8.55
C LYS A 52 -33.39 39.13 -7.38
N THR A 53 -34.66 39.28 -7.75
CA THR A 53 -35.81 39.58 -6.90
C THR A 53 -36.21 38.45 -5.95
N SER A 54 -36.85 38.87 -4.86
CA SER A 54 -37.40 38.11 -3.74
C SER A 54 -38.38 37.01 -4.13
N GLU A 55 -38.11 35.79 -3.67
CA GLU A 55 -39.07 34.77 -3.19
C GLU A 55 -38.28 33.47 -2.96
N GLU A 56 -37.63 33.33 -1.79
CA GLU A 56 -37.21 32.06 -1.14
C GLU A 56 -36.17 32.35 -0.03
N GLU A 57 -36.59 33.01 1.05
CA GLU A 57 -35.80 33.14 2.29
C GLU A 57 -36.54 32.43 3.44
N SER A 58 -36.63 31.11 3.35
CA SER A 58 -36.97 30.27 4.51
C SER A 58 -36.40 28.85 4.39
N MET A 59 -35.09 28.75 4.12
CA MET A 59 -34.27 27.57 4.39
C MET A 59 -32.82 28.04 4.28
N ILE A 60 -31.91 27.47 5.08
CA ILE A 60 -30.49 27.84 5.23
C ILE A 60 -30.25 28.88 6.33
N GLN A 61 -30.39 28.42 7.58
CA GLN A 61 -29.77 29.08 8.74
C GLN A 61 -29.04 28.09 9.66
N ILE A 62 -28.50 26.99 9.12
CA ILE A 62 -27.78 25.96 9.89
C ILE A 62 -26.33 25.70 9.36
N SER A 63 -25.88 26.35 8.28
CA SER A 63 -24.59 25.99 7.65
C SER A 63 -23.46 27.02 7.80
N VAL A 64 -23.56 27.99 8.72
CA VAL A 64 -22.51 29.03 8.88
C VAL A 64 -21.44 28.61 9.90
N ASP A 65 -21.79 27.79 10.90
CA ASP A 65 -20.83 27.38 11.93
C ASP A 65 -19.90 26.23 11.48
N SER A 66 -20.28 25.48 10.44
CA SER A 66 -19.40 24.45 9.86
C SER A 66 -18.31 25.03 8.95
N ALA A 67 -18.51 26.22 8.38
CA ALA A 67 -17.54 26.82 7.44
C ALA A 67 -16.37 27.53 8.17
N ILE A 68 -16.56 27.92 9.43
CA ILE A 68 -15.53 28.62 10.22
C ILE A 68 -14.47 27.63 10.75
N ASN A 69 -14.85 26.38 11.03
CA ASN A 69 -13.91 25.35 11.52
C ASN A 69 -13.02 24.77 10.40
N THR A 70 -13.43 24.83 9.13
CA THR A 70 -12.63 24.32 8.00
C THR A 70 -11.50 25.28 7.60
N ALA A 71 -11.60 26.57 7.93
CA ALA A 71 -10.58 27.57 7.59
C ALA A 71 -9.33 27.52 8.51
N ALA A 72 -9.41 26.85 9.66
CA ALA A 72 -8.29 26.76 10.61
C ALA A 72 -7.27 25.65 10.28
N ASN A 73 -7.65 24.65 9.47
CA ASN A 73 -6.79 23.49 9.13
C ASN A 73 -6.11 23.59 7.75
N LEU A 74 -6.21 24.72 7.06
CA LEU A 74 -5.74 24.89 5.68
C LEU A 74 -4.41 25.66 5.59
N LYS A 75 -3.53 25.53 6.59
CA LYS A 75 -2.27 26.29 6.66
C LYS A 75 -1.01 25.53 6.21
N ASP A 76 -1.09 24.23 5.93
CA ASP A 76 0.10 23.40 5.63
C ASP A 76 0.13 22.71 4.26
N SER A 77 -0.56 23.23 3.25
CA SER A 77 -0.40 22.72 1.88
C SER A 77 -0.55 23.81 0.83
N PHE A 78 0.54 24.50 0.53
CA PHE A 78 0.63 25.35 -0.66
C PHE A 78 1.48 24.63 -1.71
N SER A 79 0.83 23.86 -2.58
CA SER A 79 1.42 23.41 -3.84
C SER A 79 1.22 24.50 -4.89
N ILE A 80 2.32 24.96 -5.49
CA ILE A 80 2.32 25.94 -6.58
C ILE A 80 2.31 25.15 -7.88
N ASP A 81 1.14 24.77 -8.40
CA ASP A 81 1.05 24.17 -9.74
C ASP A 81 -0.11 24.63 -10.63
N ASP A 82 -1.05 25.45 -10.16
CA ASP A 82 -2.18 25.90 -11.00
C ASP A 82 -2.21 27.41 -11.28
N LEU A 83 -1.22 27.89 -12.04
CA LEU A 83 -1.31 29.17 -12.74
C LEU A 83 -1.07 28.97 -14.23
N ALA A 84 -2.13 28.55 -14.93
CA ALA A 84 -2.23 28.62 -16.38
C ALA A 84 -2.09 30.09 -16.84
N VAL A 85 -0.96 30.40 -17.49
CA VAL A 85 -0.69 31.70 -18.11
C VAL A 85 -1.33 31.74 -19.50
N PRO A 86 -2.28 32.65 -19.80
CA PRO A 86 -2.79 32.80 -21.15
C PRO A 86 -1.79 33.56 -22.04
N THR A 87 -1.33 32.86 -23.07
CA THR A 87 -0.50 33.36 -24.16
C THR A 87 -1.30 34.34 -25.04
N ALA A 88 -0.99 35.64 -24.99
CA ALA A 88 -1.00 36.57 -26.14
C ALA A 88 -0.88 38.04 -25.69
N LEU A 89 0.32 38.62 -25.77
CA LEU A 89 0.48 40.07 -25.85
C LEU A 89 1.50 40.45 -26.94
N LYS A 90 1.04 41.34 -27.83
CA LYS A 90 1.73 41.89 -29.00
C LYS A 90 2.97 42.72 -28.62
N PRO A 91 3.97 42.83 -29.52
CA PRO A 91 5.18 43.62 -29.27
C PRO A 91 4.87 45.13 -29.29
N VAL A 92 5.29 45.83 -28.23
CA VAL A 92 5.34 47.30 -28.15
C VAL A 92 6.77 47.74 -28.52
N PRO A 93 6.97 48.72 -29.41
CA PRO A 93 8.30 49.12 -29.86
C PRO A 93 9.07 49.88 -28.77
N ALA A 94 10.34 49.50 -28.60
CA ALA A 94 11.28 50.13 -27.67
C ALA A 94 11.54 51.60 -28.05
N LYS A 95 11.23 52.51 -27.13
CA LYS A 95 11.57 53.93 -27.21
C LYS A 95 12.91 54.14 -26.49
N ILE A 96 13.96 54.33 -27.28
CA ILE A 96 15.30 54.70 -26.83
C ILE A 96 15.21 56.09 -26.16
N VAL A 97 15.46 56.17 -24.86
CA VAL A 97 15.66 57.42 -24.13
C VAL A 97 17.16 57.61 -23.97
N ALA A 98 17.70 58.61 -24.66
CA ALA A 98 19.09 59.04 -24.54
C ALA A 98 19.35 59.69 -23.15
N PRO A 99 20.49 59.43 -22.51
CA PRO A 99 20.87 60.15 -21.31
C PRO A 99 21.35 61.58 -21.65
N VAL A 100 20.80 62.55 -20.93
CA VAL A 100 21.16 63.96 -20.94
C VAL A 100 22.58 64.12 -20.39
N ALA A 101 23.48 64.63 -21.22
CA ALA A 101 24.83 65.01 -20.84
C ALA A 101 24.84 66.39 -20.16
N ASN A 102 25.35 66.46 -18.93
CA ASN A 102 25.82 67.71 -18.32
C ASN A 102 27.35 67.76 -18.44
N PRO A 103 27.94 68.78 -19.09
CA PRO A 103 29.38 68.94 -19.15
C PRO A 103 29.88 69.57 -17.85
N VAL A 104 30.46 68.76 -16.97
CA VAL A 104 31.31 69.29 -15.88
C VAL A 104 32.68 69.58 -16.49
N VAL A 105 32.98 70.86 -16.60
CA VAL A 105 34.32 71.38 -16.93
C VAL A 105 35.23 71.04 -15.76
N VAL A 106 36.15 70.11 -15.98
CA VAL A 106 37.26 69.83 -15.07
C VAL A 106 38.50 70.49 -15.67
N ASP A 107 39.05 71.45 -14.93
CA ASP A 107 40.24 72.19 -15.29
C ASP A 107 41.45 71.25 -15.45
N ALA A 108 42.19 71.46 -16.54
CA ALA A 108 43.41 70.77 -16.87
C ALA A 108 44.55 71.18 -15.90
N ALA A 109 44.98 70.24 -15.06
CA ALA A 109 46.24 70.29 -14.34
C ALA A 109 47.34 69.58 -15.17
N PRO A 110 48.62 70.00 -15.03
CA PRO A 110 49.68 69.69 -15.99
C PRO A 110 50.13 68.23 -15.94
N ALA A 111 50.45 67.71 -17.13
CA ALA A 111 51.06 66.41 -17.37
C ALA A 111 52.41 66.28 -16.63
N GLY A 112 52.43 65.47 -15.57
CA GLY A 112 53.64 64.83 -15.07
C GLY A 112 53.69 63.41 -15.63
N ASP A 113 54.67 63.16 -16.51
CA ASP A 113 55.30 61.85 -16.68
C ASP A 113 55.72 61.31 -15.29
N ASP A 114 55.74 59.99 -15.11
CA ASP A 114 56.21 59.23 -13.92
C ASP A 114 55.12 58.57 -13.03
N GLN A 115 54.02 58.08 -13.60
CA GLN A 115 53.04 57.25 -12.86
C GLN A 115 52.71 55.90 -13.56
N GLU A 116 53.72 55.22 -14.10
CA GLU A 116 53.56 53.86 -14.67
C GLU A 116 53.81 52.69 -13.68
N ASP A 117 54.16 52.96 -12.40
CA ASP A 117 54.70 51.93 -11.49
C ASP A 117 53.69 51.21 -10.54
N ASP A 118 52.39 51.49 -10.60
CA ASP A 118 51.42 50.97 -9.60
C ASP A 118 50.49 49.84 -10.11
N ASN A 119 50.98 48.93 -10.96
CA ASN A 119 50.24 47.71 -11.37
C ASN A 119 50.64 46.43 -10.61
N PHE A 120 51.14 46.56 -9.38
CA PHE A 120 51.43 45.41 -8.52
C PHE A 120 50.26 45.14 -7.57
N GLU A 121 49.57 44.03 -7.78
CA GLU A 121 48.56 43.55 -6.84
C GLU A 121 49.25 42.67 -5.78
N PRO A 122 49.13 43.02 -4.48
CA PRO A 122 49.71 42.20 -3.41
C PRO A 122 48.94 40.88 -3.27
N VAL A 123 49.59 39.74 -3.51
CA VAL A 123 49.02 38.41 -3.30
C VAL A 123 49.40 37.90 -1.91
N GLY A 124 48.43 37.87 -0.99
CA GLY A 124 48.62 37.34 0.36
C GLY A 124 48.73 35.81 0.36
N PHE A 125 49.58 35.27 1.23
CA PHE A 125 49.59 33.83 1.48
C PHE A 125 48.37 33.43 2.30
N MET A 126 47.73 32.34 1.91
CA MET A 126 46.58 31.80 2.60
C MET A 126 46.99 31.16 3.94
N GLU A 127 46.20 31.40 4.98
CA GLU A 127 46.33 30.79 6.30
C GLU A 127 45.94 29.31 6.24
N SER A 128 46.88 28.47 5.77
CA SER A 128 46.66 27.04 5.65
C SER A 128 47.89 26.24 6.08
N THR A 129 47.67 24.98 6.46
CA THR A 129 48.72 24.03 6.87
C THR A 129 49.79 23.86 5.79
N TRP A 130 49.39 23.99 4.53
CA TRP A 130 50.25 23.89 3.36
C TRP A 130 51.19 25.08 3.19
N SER A 131 50.74 26.30 3.52
CA SER A 131 51.58 27.51 3.51
C SER A 131 52.64 27.50 4.62
N MET A 132 52.41 26.74 5.70
CA MET A 132 53.34 26.62 6.84
C MET A 132 54.74 26.18 6.41
N VAL A 133 54.82 25.36 5.36
CA VAL A 133 56.07 24.82 4.81
C VAL A 133 57.09 25.91 4.46
N LEU A 134 56.62 27.11 4.12
CA LEU A 134 57.47 28.27 3.83
C LEU A 134 58.18 28.83 5.07
N VAL A 135 57.53 28.74 6.22
CA VAL A 135 57.96 29.35 7.49
C VAL A 135 58.67 28.32 8.39
N LEU A 136 58.50 27.03 8.14
CA LEU A 136 59.10 25.96 8.93
C LEU A 136 60.64 26.07 8.96
N GLY A 137 61.22 26.09 10.17
CA GLY A 137 62.65 26.31 10.38
C GLY A 137 63.15 27.75 10.15
N LEU A 138 62.25 28.73 10.01
CA LEU A 138 62.56 30.18 10.10
C LEU A 138 62.05 30.80 11.38
N THR A 139 61.09 30.15 12.03
CA THR A 139 60.53 30.63 13.29
C THR A 139 61.48 30.33 14.44
N ASP A 140 61.59 31.23 15.41
CA ASP A 140 62.19 30.96 16.72
C ASP A 140 61.29 30.03 17.59
N ALA A 141 60.50 29.17 16.95
CA ALA A 141 59.64 28.19 17.58
C ALA A 141 60.49 27.04 18.11
N GLY A 142 60.02 26.36 19.16
CA GLY A 142 60.74 25.19 19.66
C GLY A 142 60.67 24.04 18.65
N TRP A 143 61.62 23.11 18.70
CA TRP A 143 61.60 21.89 17.87
C TRP A 143 60.28 21.11 17.99
N PHE A 144 59.61 21.20 19.14
CA PHE A 144 58.30 20.58 19.37
C PHE A 144 57.18 21.26 18.57
N ASP A 145 57.18 22.59 18.47
CA ASP A 145 56.20 23.33 17.64
C ASP A 145 56.39 22.98 16.16
N GLU A 146 57.65 22.85 15.72
CA GLU A 146 57.98 22.45 14.35
C GLU A 146 57.52 21.02 14.04
N LEU A 147 57.75 20.08 14.99
CA LEU A 147 57.26 18.71 14.89
C LEU A 147 55.73 18.67 14.82
N MET A 148 55.05 19.45 15.68
CA MET A 148 53.59 19.55 15.67
C MET A 148 53.08 20.09 14.34
N GLY A 149 53.71 21.14 13.80
CA GLY A 149 53.38 21.68 12.48
C GLY A 149 53.51 20.65 11.36
N LEU A 150 54.57 19.83 11.39
CA LEU A 150 54.76 18.74 10.41
C LEU A 150 53.70 17.64 10.57
N LEU A 151 53.37 17.25 11.81
CA LEU A 151 52.32 16.28 12.09
C LEU A 151 50.94 16.80 11.64
N LEU A 152 50.64 18.09 11.81
CA LEU A 152 49.41 18.71 11.33
C LEU A 152 49.33 18.71 9.80
N LEU A 153 50.44 18.98 9.10
CA LEU A 153 50.48 18.88 7.64
C LEU A 153 50.18 17.46 7.16
N LEU A 154 50.80 16.44 7.78
CA LEU A 154 50.55 15.04 7.45
C LEU A 154 49.12 14.62 7.82
N GLY A 155 48.62 15.04 8.98
CA GLY A 155 47.27 14.74 9.44
C GLY A 155 46.21 15.35 8.53
N SER A 156 46.37 16.61 8.13
CA SER A 156 45.48 17.30 7.18
C SER A 156 45.44 16.59 5.83
N ALA A 157 46.60 16.24 5.27
CA ALA A 157 46.65 15.46 4.03
C ALA A 157 46.00 14.08 4.19
N THR A 158 46.23 13.40 5.32
CA THR A 158 45.66 12.08 5.61
C THR A 158 44.13 12.13 5.69
N VAL A 159 43.57 13.11 6.39
CA VAL A 159 42.12 13.30 6.52
C VAL A 159 41.47 13.53 5.16
N GLN A 160 42.03 14.42 4.33
CA GLN A 160 41.49 14.67 2.99
C GLN A 160 41.60 13.44 2.07
N ILE A 161 42.70 12.67 2.15
CA ILE A 161 42.85 11.41 1.42
C ILE A 161 41.81 10.38 1.88
N ILE A 162 41.60 10.23 3.18
CA ILE A 162 40.59 9.33 3.74
C ILE A 162 39.19 9.72 3.25
N PHE A 163 38.83 11.01 3.28
CA PHE A 163 37.56 11.48 2.73
C PHE A 163 37.44 11.15 1.24
N THR A 164 38.50 11.35 0.46
CA THR A 164 38.50 10.98 -0.97
C THR A 164 38.23 9.49 -1.17
N ILE A 165 38.85 8.63 -0.35
CA ILE A 165 38.65 7.18 -0.41
C ILE A 165 37.20 6.83 -0.02
N ILE A 166 36.69 7.39 1.09
CA ILE A 166 35.32 7.14 1.56
C ILE A 166 34.30 7.51 0.50
N LEU A 167 34.43 8.69 -0.13
CA LEU A 167 33.54 9.15 -1.20
C LEU A 167 33.55 8.25 -2.44
N LEU A 168 34.63 7.47 -2.66
CA LEU A 168 34.77 6.53 -3.76
C LEU A 168 34.38 5.09 -3.38
N THR A 169 34.01 4.82 -2.14
CA THR A 169 33.55 3.47 -1.74
C THR A 169 32.14 3.21 -2.24
N ASP A 170 31.87 1.98 -2.67
CA ASP A 170 30.53 1.55 -3.12
C ASP A 170 29.47 1.72 -2.02
N ALA A 171 29.86 1.59 -0.75
CA ALA A 171 28.98 1.85 0.39
C ALA A 171 28.44 3.29 0.43
N PHE A 172 29.23 4.27 -0.03
CA PHE A 172 28.83 5.67 -0.06
C PHE A 172 28.22 6.09 -1.39
N LEU A 173 28.70 5.51 -2.50
CA LEU A 173 28.13 5.73 -3.83
C LEU A 173 26.77 5.05 -4.02
N GLY A 174 26.46 4.02 -3.22
CA GLY A 174 25.28 3.20 -3.33
C GLY A 174 25.35 2.24 -4.52
N ASP A 175 24.38 1.31 -4.58
CA ASP A 175 24.25 0.44 -5.74
C ASP A 175 23.92 1.25 -6.99
N PRO A 176 24.53 0.92 -8.15
CA PRO A 176 24.20 1.59 -9.39
C PRO A 176 22.70 1.44 -9.67
N PHE A 177 22.06 2.52 -10.14
CA PHE A 177 20.61 2.53 -10.37
C PHE A 177 20.14 1.42 -11.33
N SER A 178 21.04 0.90 -12.17
CA SER A 178 20.79 -0.26 -13.03
C SER A 178 20.44 -1.54 -12.26
N ALA A 179 20.96 -1.74 -11.03
CA ALA A 179 20.58 -2.87 -10.18
C ALA A 179 19.09 -2.83 -9.80
N LYS A 180 18.51 -1.63 -9.69
CA LYS A 180 17.07 -1.45 -9.43
C LYS A 180 16.20 -1.94 -10.59
N LEU A 181 16.74 -2.07 -11.80
CA LEU A 181 15.99 -2.56 -12.97
C LEU A 181 15.62 -4.03 -12.84
N GLU A 182 16.55 -4.86 -12.36
CA GLU A 182 16.28 -6.29 -12.14
C GLU A 182 15.30 -6.49 -10.98
N SER A 183 15.48 -5.73 -9.90
CA SER A 183 14.53 -5.69 -8.78
C SER A 183 13.13 -5.29 -9.24
N ALA A 184 13.00 -4.26 -10.09
CA ALA A 184 11.73 -3.82 -10.65
C ALA A 184 11.04 -4.92 -11.49
N ARG A 185 11.80 -5.61 -12.36
CA ARG A 185 11.28 -6.72 -13.16
C ARG A 185 10.87 -7.91 -12.30
N SER A 186 11.62 -8.20 -11.24
CA SER A 186 11.29 -9.28 -10.32
C SER A 186 10.03 -8.98 -9.53
N TRP A 187 9.97 -7.78 -8.93
CA TRP A 187 8.80 -7.29 -8.21
C TRP A 187 7.56 -7.31 -9.08
N ARG A 188 7.65 -6.85 -10.33
CA ARG A 188 6.48 -6.81 -11.22
C ARG A 188 5.87 -8.19 -11.48
N ARG A 189 6.71 -9.23 -11.60
CA ARG A 189 6.23 -10.61 -11.79
C ARG A 189 5.41 -11.08 -10.59
N SER A 190 5.82 -10.74 -9.36
CA SER A 190 5.08 -11.07 -8.14
C SER A 190 3.92 -10.13 -7.84
N ALA A 191 3.98 -8.86 -8.28
CA ALA A 191 2.97 -7.85 -7.95
C ALA A 191 1.65 -8.03 -8.70
N HIS A 192 1.63 -8.87 -9.75
CA HIS A 192 0.41 -9.31 -10.41
C HIS A 192 -0.25 -10.53 -9.72
N ASP A 193 0.27 -11.05 -8.61
CA ASP A 193 -0.41 -12.14 -7.89
C ASP A 193 -1.77 -11.65 -7.36
N HIS A 194 -2.82 -12.45 -7.58
CA HIS A 194 -4.16 -12.20 -7.07
C HIS A 194 -4.21 -11.99 -5.56
N SER A 195 -3.26 -12.54 -4.80
CA SER A 195 -3.15 -12.33 -3.35
C SER A 195 -2.90 -10.87 -2.96
N TYR A 196 -2.37 -10.06 -3.88
CA TYR A 196 -2.10 -8.64 -3.68
C TYR A 196 -3.14 -7.73 -4.33
N MET A 197 -4.23 -8.30 -4.86
CA MET A 197 -5.38 -7.54 -5.32
C MET A 197 -6.07 -6.89 -4.12
N ASP A 198 -6.46 -5.62 -4.26
CA ASP A 198 -7.18 -4.94 -3.19
C ASP A 198 -8.68 -5.29 -3.16
N LEU A 199 -9.40 -4.68 -2.22
CA LEU A 199 -10.84 -4.87 -2.06
C LEU A 199 -11.65 -4.21 -3.20
N ALA A 200 -11.10 -3.18 -3.83
CA ALA A 200 -11.65 -2.55 -5.03
C ALA A 200 -11.44 -3.39 -6.30
N GLY A 201 -10.74 -4.52 -6.20
CA GLY A 201 -10.43 -5.37 -7.34
C GLY A 201 -9.41 -4.75 -8.30
N SER A 202 -8.59 -3.81 -7.83
CA SER A 202 -7.47 -3.20 -8.54
C SER A 202 -6.15 -3.94 -8.23
N SER A 203 -5.23 -3.98 -9.20
CA SER A 203 -3.94 -4.65 -9.03
C SER A 203 -2.96 -3.78 -8.22
N LEU A 204 -2.07 -4.41 -7.46
CA LEU A 204 -0.99 -3.73 -6.74
C LEU A 204 -0.11 -2.88 -7.68
N VAL A 205 0.13 -3.36 -8.91
CA VAL A 205 0.88 -2.64 -9.94
C VAL A 205 0.16 -1.34 -10.34
N SER A 206 -1.15 -1.41 -10.56
CA SER A 206 -1.95 -0.24 -10.91
C SER A 206 -1.89 0.83 -9.81
N ARG A 207 -2.02 0.41 -8.54
CA ARG A 207 -1.92 1.30 -7.37
C ARG A 207 -0.55 1.97 -7.23
N VAL A 208 0.54 1.19 -7.28
CA VAL A 208 1.92 1.72 -7.17
C VAL A 208 2.22 2.73 -8.29
N CYS A 209 1.81 2.41 -9.52
CA CYS A 209 2.06 3.28 -10.68
C CYS A 209 1.22 4.56 -10.68
N ASN A 210 0.09 4.57 -9.97
CA ASN A 210 -0.74 5.76 -9.75
C ASN A 210 -0.40 6.49 -8.43
N GLN A 211 0.67 6.09 -7.74
CA GLN A 211 1.13 6.69 -6.48
C GLN A 211 0.04 6.72 -5.40
N ASP A 212 -0.59 5.56 -5.17
CA ASP A 212 -1.56 5.42 -4.09
C ASP A 212 -0.89 5.51 -2.70
N ASP A 213 -1.17 6.59 -1.98
CA ASP A 213 -0.64 6.86 -0.63
C ASP A 213 -1.18 5.88 0.43
N SER A 214 -2.25 5.14 0.13
CA SER A 214 -2.86 4.16 1.05
C SER A 214 -2.24 2.77 0.98
N LEU A 215 -1.17 2.60 0.18
CA LEU A 215 -0.45 1.35 0.09
C LEU A 215 0.21 1.02 1.45
N ILE A 216 -0.06 -0.19 1.93
CA ILE A 216 0.63 -0.79 3.09
C ILE A 216 1.81 -1.64 2.60
N LEU A 217 1.65 -2.26 1.43
CA LEU A 217 2.63 -3.09 0.77
C LEU A 217 3.24 -2.32 -0.41
N SER A 218 4.55 -2.50 -0.63
CA SER A 218 5.30 -1.88 -1.73
C SER A 218 5.51 -0.35 -1.66
N ASN A 219 5.55 0.21 -0.45
CA ASN A 219 5.82 1.65 -0.24
C ASN A 219 7.18 2.08 -0.78
N ALA A 220 8.19 1.20 -0.73
CA ALA A 220 9.50 1.46 -1.31
C ALA A 220 9.42 1.62 -2.84
N GLN A 221 8.64 0.79 -3.53
CA GLN A 221 8.46 0.87 -4.98
C GLN A 221 7.67 2.12 -5.38
N ALA A 222 6.62 2.45 -4.64
CA ALA A 222 5.87 3.70 -4.84
C ALA A 222 6.76 4.93 -4.64
N GLY A 223 7.59 4.95 -3.59
CA GLY A 223 8.59 5.99 -3.34
C GLY A 223 9.59 6.15 -4.48
N ILE A 224 10.14 5.04 -4.99
CA ILE A 224 11.06 5.08 -6.15
C ILE A 224 10.38 5.66 -7.38
N ILE A 225 9.12 5.30 -7.66
CA ILE A 225 8.38 5.86 -8.80
C ILE A 225 8.09 7.35 -8.61
N ALA A 226 7.76 7.77 -7.39
CA ALA A 226 7.59 9.18 -7.05
C ALA A 226 8.87 9.99 -7.25
N GLU A 227 10.01 9.49 -6.78
CA GLU A 227 11.33 10.08 -7.01
C GLU A 227 11.66 10.18 -8.49
N ILE A 228 11.45 9.12 -9.27
CA ILE A 228 11.69 9.12 -10.72
C ILE A 228 10.82 10.17 -11.42
N ASN A 229 9.53 10.23 -11.09
CA ASN A 229 8.60 11.19 -11.69
C ASN A 229 9.00 12.63 -11.35
N SER A 230 9.34 12.90 -10.09
CA SER A 230 9.80 14.22 -9.65
C SER A 230 11.13 14.62 -10.30
N PHE A 231 12.11 13.70 -10.34
CA PHE A 231 13.44 13.95 -10.89
C PHE A 231 13.40 14.22 -12.40
N LEU A 232 12.62 13.42 -13.15
CA LEU A 232 12.50 13.56 -14.60
C LEU A 232 11.46 14.60 -15.04
N GLY A 233 10.59 15.04 -14.12
CA GLY A 233 9.45 15.91 -14.44
C GLY A 233 8.40 15.19 -15.29
N LEU A 234 8.12 13.92 -14.99
CA LEU A 234 7.12 13.11 -15.70
C LEU A 234 5.78 13.14 -14.96
N GLY A 235 4.68 13.22 -15.72
CA GLY A 235 3.36 12.88 -15.18
C GLY A 235 3.26 11.40 -14.79
N LEU A 236 2.21 11.04 -14.03
CA LEU A 236 1.97 9.68 -13.54
C LEU A 236 2.02 8.64 -14.68
N LEU A 237 1.31 8.93 -15.78
CA LEU A 237 1.17 8.03 -16.93
C LEU A 237 2.15 8.32 -18.08
N GLU A 238 2.97 9.36 -17.97
CA GLU A 238 3.89 9.76 -19.03
C GLU A 238 5.22 9.00 -18.91
N PHE A 239 5.67 8.39 -20.01
CA PHE A 239 6.96 7.69 -20.06
C PHE A 239 8.05 8.49 -20.78
N GLU A 240 7.66 9.54 -21.51
CA GLU A 240 8.57 10.36 -22.29
C GLU A 240 8.65 11.77 -21.70
N THR A 241 9.86 12.29 -21.58
CA THR A 241 10.09 13.64 -21.04
C THR A 241 9.87 14.68 -22.12
N ALA A 242 8.81 15.48 -22.00
CA ALA A 242 8.58 16.64 -22.86
C ALA A 242 9.37 17.86 -22.37
N GLY A 243 10.69 17.88 -22.62
CA GLY A 243 11.53 19.07 -22.42
C GLY A 243 12.60 18.94 -21.32
N LEU A 244 12.72 20.00 -20.49
CA LEU A 244 13.77 20.11 -19.48
C LEU A 244 13.46 19.20 -18.29
N ARG A 245 14.38 18.29 -17.98
CA ARG A 245 14.30 17.38 -16.82
C ARG A 245 14.80 18.13 -15.58
N PRO A 246 13.93 18.54 -14.64
CA PRO A 246 14.27 19.46 -13.56
C PRO A 246 15.39 18.92 -12.66
N GLY A 247 15.37 17.64 -12.32
CA GLY A 247 16.39 16.98 -11.50
C GLY A 247 17.78 17.00 -12.15
N MET A 248 17.87 16.75 -13.47
CA MET A 248 19.15 16.82 -14.19
C MET A 248 19.71 18.24 -14.25
N VAL A 249 18.84 19.25 -14.43
CA VAL A 249 19.26 20.66 -14.43
C VAL A 249 19.76 21.06 -13.04
N LEU A 250 19.02 20.71 -11.99
CA LEU A 250 19.44 20.98 -10.61
C LEU A 250 20.77 20.28 -10.27
N SER A 251 20.91 19.00 -10.64
CA SER A 251 22.16 18.25 -10.48
C SER A 251 23.34 18.96 -11.16
N THR A 252 23.14 19.44 -12.38
CA THR A 252 24.15 20.19 -13.12
C THR A 252 24.51 21.52 -12.43
N LEU A 253 23.55 22.21 -11.82
CA LEU A 253 23.79 23.43 -11.06
C LEU A 253 24.59 23.17 -9.78
N CYS A 254 24.30 22.07 -9.08
CA CYS A 254 25.06 21.65 -7.90
C CYS A 254 26.49 21.22 -8.27
N ILE A 255 26.66 20.49 -9.36
CA ILE A 255 27.99 20.17 -9.91
C ILE A 255 28.75 21.44 -10.31
N LEU A 256 28.09 22.42 -10.94
CA LEU A 256 28.68 23.72 -11.25
C LEU A 256 29.15 24.43 -9.98
N LEU A 257 28.29 24.52 -8.97
CA LEU A 257 28.63 25.14 -7.69
C LEU A 257 29.84 24.45 -7.05
N TRP A 258 29.85 23.11 -7.04
CA TRP A 258 30.97 22.31 -6.55
C TRP A 258 32.26 22.57 -7.32
N CYS A 259 32.20 22.62 -8.66
CA CYS A 259 33.35 22.94 -9.50
C CYS A 259 33.87 24.35 -9.21
N LEU A 260 33.01 25.33 -8.95
CA LEU A 260 33.44 26.69 -8.60
C LEU A 260 34.18 26.74 -7.25
N TYR A 261 33.74 25.97 -6.24
CA TYR A 261 34.47 25.83 -4.98
C TYR A 261 35.88 25.28 -5.20
N LEU A 262 36.02 24.24 -6.02
CA LEU A 262 37.31 23.62 -6.31
C LEU A 262 38.20 24.48 -7.21
N LEU A 263 37.63 25.22 -8.16
CA LEU A 263 38.40 26.14 -9.00
C LEU A 263 38.94 27.33 -8.23
N LYS A 264 38.19 27.84 -7.25
CA LYS A 264 38.69 28.82 -6.29
C LYS A 264 39.95 28.27 -5.61
N GLU A 265 39.90 27.03 -5.17
CA GLU A 265 41.02 26.37 -4.50
C GLU A 265 42.24 26.17 -5.43
N PHE A 266 42.05 25.62 -6.63
CA PHE A 266 43.13 25.48 -7.61
C PHE A 266 43.79 26.83 -7.95
N ARG A 267 42.99 27.89 -8.06
CA ARG A 267 43.50 29.23 -8.32
C ARG A 267 44.34 29.74 -7.15
N LEU A 268 43.91 29.53 -5.91
CA LEU A 268 44.66 29.91 -4.70
C LEU A 268 46.00 29.18 -4.62
N VAL A 269 46.03 27.87 -4.91
CA VAL A 269 47.29 27.11 -4.94
C VAL A 269 48.18 27.56 -6.09
N GLY A 270 47.61 27.80 -7.28
CA GLY A 270 48.33 28.25 -8.47
C GLY A 270 48.99 29.61 -8.29
N THR A 271 48.28 30.60 -7.73
CA THR A 271 48.84 31.92 -7.44
C THR A 271 49.91 31.86 -6.35
N GLY A 272 49.76 30.99 -5.35
CA GLY A 272 50.78 30.76 -4.33
C GLY A 272 52.08 30.15 -4.90
N VAL A 273 51.96 29.16 -5.79
CA VAL A 273 53.11 28.59 -6.50
C VAL A 273 53.77 29.66 -7.38
N GLU A 274 53.00 30.44 -8.14
CA GLU A 274 53.53 31.54 -8.95
C GLU A 274 54.30 32.57 -8.10
N ALA A 275 53.72 33.00 -6.96
CA ALA A 275 54.35 33.95 -6.05
C ALA A 275 55.74 33.48 -5.61
N ILE A 276 55.85 32.20 -5.21
CA ILE A 276 57.12 31.62 -4.76
C ILE A 276 58.12 31.42 -5.90
N LEU A 277 57.65 31.09 -7.11
CA LEU A 277 58.52 30.98 -8.28
C LEU A 277 59.12 32.33 -8.70
N HIS A 278 58.46 33.45 -8.38
CA HIS A 278 58.97 34.80 -8.64
C HIS A 278 60.03 35.29 -7.62
N VAL A 279 60.12 34.68 -6.44
CA VAL A 279 61.13 35.04 -5.43
C VAL A 279 62.52 34.55 -5.86
N ALA A 280 63.54 35.41 -5.74
CA ALA A 280 64.91 35.06 -6.11
C ALA A 280 65.43 33.86 -5.31
N ARG A 281 66.08 32.91 -5.99
CA ARG A 281 66.60 31.68 -5.37
C ARG A 281 68.06 31.87 -4.94
N SER A 282 68.40 31.41 -3.74
CA SER A 282 69.75 31.48 -3.15
C SER A 282 70.09 30.16 -2.44
N GLY A 283 71.34 29.98 -2.00
CA GLY A 283 71.75 28.83 -1.19
C GLY A 283 71.17 28.86 0.24
N ALA A 284 70.87 30.05 0.75
CA ALA A 284 70.26 30.25 2.07
C ALA A 284 68.99 31.12 1.93
N THR A 285 67.97 30.83 2.75
CA THR A 285 66.75 31.65 2.80
C THR A 285 66.99 32.86 3.69
N THR A 286 66.72 34.07 3.19
CA THR A 286 66.80 35.31 3.97
C THR A 286 65.39 35.90 4.11
N PHE A 287 64.91 35.99 5.35
CA PHE A 287 63.60 36.51 5.71
C PHE A 287 63.77 37.80 6.53
N GLU A 288 63.32 38.93 5.98
CA GLU A 288 63.47 40.26 6.58
C GLU A 288 62.12 40.98 6.56
N HIS A 289 61.67 41.51 7.71
CA HIS A 289 60.46 42.33 7.86
C HIS A 289 59.15 41.69 7.33
N GLY A 290 59.02 40.36 7.36
CA GLY A 290 57.83 39.67 6.87
C GLY A 290 57.90 39.30 5.38
N SER A 291 58.94 39.71 4.66
CA SER A 291 59.11 39.45 3.23
C SER A 291 60.29 38.51 2.94
N PHE A 292 60.13 37.65 1.94
CA PHE A 292 61.20 36.77 1.44
C PHE A 292 62.07 37.51 0.43
N ARG A 293 63.31 37.84 0.81
CA ARG A 293 64.27 38.45 -0.13
C ARG A 293 64.90 37.41 -1.05
N THR A 294 65.26 36.26 -0.48
CA THR A 294 65.71 35.09 -1.25
C THR A 294 65.23 33.80 -0.58
N ILE A 295 64.87 32.79 -1.38
CA ILE A 295 64.44 31.46 -0.89
C ILE A 295 65.44 30.38 -1.29
N SER A 296 65.71 29.42 -0.40
CA SER A 296 66.53 28.25 -0.71
C SER A 296 65.87 27.31 -1.71
N TYR A 297 66.67 26.67 -2.57
CA TYR A 297 66.17 25.69 -3.55
C TYR A 297 65.39 24.55 -2.90
N PHE A 298 65.85 24.06 -1.74
CA PHE A 298 65.18 22.99 -1.02
C PHE A 298 63.77 23.39 -0.56
N ARG A 299 63.61 24.58 0.04
CA ARG A 299 62.29 25.07 0.46
C ARG A 299 61.36 25.36 -0.71
N CYS A 300 61.88 25.94 -1.79
CA CYS A 300 61.10 26.16 -3.01
C CYS A 300 60.59 24.83 -3.57
N TRP A 301 61.45 23.81 -3.67
CA TRP A 301 61.06 22.48 -4.15
C TRP A 301 60.05 21.82 -3.22
N PHE A 302 60.29 21.86 -1.91
CA PHE A 302 59.41 21.24 -0.92
C PHE A 302 58.02 21.92 -0.91
N PHE A 303 57.96 23.25 -0.99
CA PHE A 303 56.70 23.98 -1.17
C PHE A 303 55.98 23.55 -2.45
N CYS A 304 56.66 23.58 -3.61
CA CYS A 304 56.06 23.15 -4.87
C CYS A 304 55.56 21.70 -4.84
N PHE A 305 56.30 20.80 -4.19
CA PHE A 305 55.89 19.41 -3.98
C PHE A 305 54.61 19.32 -3.14
N THR A 306 54.55 20.03 -2.00
CA THR A 306 53.36 20.05 -1.15
C THR A 306 52.16 20.70 -1.85
N SER A 307 52.37 21.75 -2.63
CA SER A 307 51.31 22.35 -3.46
C SER A 307 50.80 21.38 -4.54
N LEU A 308 51.69 20.61 -5.18
CA LEU A 308 51.30 19.58 -6.14
C LEU A 308 50.47 18.47 -5.47
N MET A 309 50.89 18.03 -4.29
CA MET A 309 50.12 17.05 -3.50
C MET A 309 48.73 17.58 -3.14
N ARG A 310 48.63 18.84 -2.69
CA ARG A 310 47.35 19.51 -2.42
C ARG A 310 46.45 19.55 -3.66
N MET A 311 46.99 19.92 -4.83
CA MET A 311 46.23 19.91 -6.08
C MET A 311 45.77 18.50 -6.47
N ALA A 312 46.60 17.48 -6.26
CA ALA A 312 46.23 16.09 -6.55
C ALA A 312 45.09 15.61 -5.65
N ILE A 313 45.13 15.93 -4.34
CA ILE A 313 44.06 15.61 -3.39
C ILE A 313 42.78 16.36 -3.77
N ALA A 314 42.86 17.67 -4.02
CA ALA A 314 41.70 18.47 -4.45
C ALA A 314 41.09 17.95 -5.76
N ALA A 315 41.90 17.48 -6.71
CA ALA A 315 41.42 16.86 -7.94
C ALA A 315 40.73 15.51 -7.68
N GLY A 316 41.24 14.70 -6.75
CA GLY A 316 40.59 13.46 -6.30
C GLY A 316 39.24 13.73 -5.67
N ILE A 317 39.15 14.73 -4.77
CA ILE A 317 37.91 15.17 -4.13
C ILE A 317 36.91 15.73 -5.16
N LEU A 318 37.39 16.52 -6.14
CA LEU A 318 36.54 17.00 -7.24
C LEU A 318 35.90 15.84 -8.00
N TYR A 319 36.71 14.85 -8.41
CA TYR A 319 36.25 13.69 -9.15
C TYR A 319 35.24 12.86 -8.33
N ALA A 320 35.57 12.55 -7.07
CA ALA A 320 34.70 11.80 -6.17
C ALA A 320 33.38 12.54 -5.91
N GLY A 321 33.43 13.85 -5.67
CA GLY A 321 32.25 14.67 -5.45
C GLY A 321 31.34 14.77 -6.67
N ILE A 322 31.89 14.83 -7.90
CA ILE A 322 31.08 14.80 -9.13
C ILE A 322 30.34 13.47 -9.25
N ILE A 323 31.01 12.33 -9.02
CA ILE A 323 30.37 11.01 -9.08
C ILE A 323 29.27 10.89 -8.03
N TRP A 324 29.56 11.30 -6.79
CA TRP A 324 28.59 11.23 -5.70
C TRP A 324 27.35 12.09 -5.97
N LEU A 325 27.53 13.35 -6.41
CA LEU A 325 26.42 14.22 -6.79
C LEU A 325 25.62 13.70 -7.98
N ALA A 326 26.29 13.08 -8.96
CA ALA A 326 25.62 12.53 -10.13
C ALA A 326 24.82 11.25 -9.81
N ASN A 327 25.21 10.47 -8.80
CA ASN A 327 24.49 9.26 -8.37
C ASN A 327 23.32 9.56 -7.41
N THR A 328 23.19 10.78 -6.90
CA THR A 328 22.10 11.15 -5.99
C THR A 328 20.79 11.35 -6.78
N ALA A 329 19.80 10.49 -6.54
CA ALA A 329 18.50 10.54 -7.22
C ALA A 329 17.49 11.50 -6.58
N SER A 330 17.60 11.72 -5.26
CA SER A 330 16.70 12.59 -4.51
C SER A 330 17.14 14.05 -4.64
N ILE A 331 16.20 14.92 -5.03
CA ILE A 331 16.41 16.36 -5.22
C ILE A 331 16.87 17.04 -3.92
N THR A 332 16.27 16.69 -2.79
CA THR A 332 16.58 17.28 -1.48
C THR A 332 17.96 16.86 -1.00
N GLU A 333 18.30 15.57 -1.13
CA GLU A 333 19.61 15.04 -0.78
C GLU A 333 20.70 15.64 -1.66
N LEU A 334 20.43 15.88 -2.94
CA LEU A 334 21.41 16.43 -3.88
C LEU A 334 21.90 17.82 -3.46
N MET A 335 21.00 18.69 -2.99
CA MET A 335 21.38 20.01 -2.48
C MET A 335 22.18 19.90 -1.17
N LEU A 336 21.76 19.01 -0.28
CA LEU A 336 22.42 18.80 1.01
C LEU A 336 23.84 18.24 0.83
N ASN A 337 24.00 17.27 -0.08
CA ASN A 337 25.29 16.67 -0.43
C ASN A 337 26.25 17.71 -1.05
N ALA A 338 25.75 18.60 -1.90
CA ALA A 338 26.56 19.66 -2.50
C ALA A 338 27.12 20.64 -1.45
N VAL A 339 26.32 21.00 -0.45
CA VAL A 339 26.76 21.86 0.66
C VAL A 339 27.76 21.13 1.56
N ALA A 340 27.49 19.85 1.89
CA ALA A 340 28.37 19.03 2.72
C ALA A 340 29.78 18.89 2.10
N LEU A 341 29.86 18.69 0.77
CA LEU A 341 31.13 18.68 0.05
C LEU A 341 31.92 19.98 0.22
N GLY A 342 31.24 21.13 0.20
CA GLY A 342 31.85 22.42 0.49
C GLY A 342 32.51 22.46 1.87
N SER A 343 31.83 21.94 2.89
CA SER A 343 32.38 21.86 4.25
C SER A 343 33.60 20.94 4.36
N VAL A 344 33.64 19.83 3.61
CA VAL A 344 34.80 18.90 3.61
C VAL A 344 36.07 19.59 3.08
N MET A 345 35.93 20.49 2.11
CA MET A 345 37.07 21.26 1.58
C MET A 345 37.67 22.24 2.60
N GLU A 346 36.87 22.75 3.53
CA GLU A 346 37.32 23.73 4.54
C GLU A 346 37.95 23.05 5.78
N VAL A 347 37.97 21.72 5.85
CA VAL A 347 38.47 20.97 7.01
C VAL A 347 39.94 21.24 7.29
N ASP A 348 40.79 21.40 6.28
CA ASP A 348 42.22 21.71 6.52
C ASP A 348 42.42 23.11 7.12
N GLU A 349 41.63 24.09 6.68
CA GLU A 349 41.62 25.45 7.23
C GLU A 349 41.14 25.45 8.69
N MET A 350 40.12 24.65 9.00
CA MET A 350 39.62 24.47 10.37
C MET A 350 40.67 23.79 11.27
N ILE A 351 41.32 22.72 10.80
CA ILE A 351 42.40 22.04 11.54
C ILE A 351 43.57 23.00 11.79
N PHE A 352 43.96 23.78 10.77
CA PHE A 352 45.00 24.80 10.92
C PHE A 352 44.63 25.82 12.00
N SER A 353 43.43 26.38 11.92
CA SER A 353 42.97 27.44 12.84
C SER A 353 42.85 26.95 14.29
N ALA A 354 42.46 25.68 14.47
CA ALA A 354 42.26 25.10 15.80
C ALA A 354 43.54 24.59 16.45
N MET A 355 44.44 23.95 15.68
CA MET A 355 45.53 23.15 16.24
C MET A 355 46.93 23.73 16.01
N MET A 356 47.10 24.71 15.10
CA MET A 356 48.43 25.26 14.81
C MET A 356 48.98 26.04 16.02
N PRO A 357 50.25 25.82 16.43
CA PRO A 357 50.87 26.62 17.47
C PRO A 357 50.84 28.12 17.14
N LYS A 358 50.37 28.94 18.08
CA LYS A 358 50.21 30.41 17.90
C LYS A 358 51.46 31.11 17.37
N ARG A 359 52.66 30.62 17.70
CA ARG A 359 53.92 31.17 17.18
C ARG A 359 54.04 31.00 15.67
N ILE A 360 53.72 29.83 15.16
CA ILE A 360 53.75 29.53 13.73
C ILE A 360 52.61 30.28 13.03
N GLN A 361 51.41 30.30 13.62
CA GLN A 361 50.26 31.05 13.10
C GLN A 361 50.57 32.54 12.95
N ASN A 362 51.11 33.19 13.98
CA ASN A 362 51.51 34.60 13.91
C ASN A 362 52.55 34.84 12.81
N ARG A 363 53.48 33.91 12.58
CA ARG A 363 54.50 34.05 11.55
C ARG A 363 53.95 33.85 10.14
N VAL A 364 52.97 32.96 9.96
CA VAL A 364 52.23 32.83 8.70
C VAL A 364 51.42 34.10 8.42
N GLN A 365 50.78 34.69 9.44
CA GLN A 365 50.03 35.96 9.34
C GLN A 365 50.94 37.18 9.11
N GLU A 366 52.20 37.13 9.55
CA GLU A 366 53.21 38.16 9.30
C GLU A 366 53.81 38.10 7.87
N LEU A 367 53.49 37.08 7.07
CA LEU A 367 53.97 36.99 5.70
C LEU A 367 53.39 38.14 4.87
N GLU A 368 54.27 39.04 4.43
CA GLU A 368 53.91 40.13 3.53
C GLU A 368 53.52 39.55 2.17
N ALA A 369 52.43 40.08 1.61
CA ALA A 369 51.96 39.71 0.30
C ALA A 369 53.03 39.91 -0.78
N VAL A 370 53.26 38.88 -1.61
CA VAL A 370 54.23 38.96 -2.70
C VAL A 370 53.63 39.77 -3.83
N LYS A 371 54.39 40.77 -4.31
CA LYS A 371 53.99 41.59 -5.45
C LYS A 371 54.23 40.81 -6.74
N ILE A 372 53.14 40.43 -7.43
CA ILE A 372 53.20 39.73 -8.72
C ILE A 372 52.87 40.73 -9.84
N CYS A 373 53.63 40.69 -10.95
CA CYS A 373 53.28 41.43 -12.16
C CYS A 373 52.27 40.64 -13.00
N PHE A 374 50.99 40.98 -12.94
CA PHE A 374 50.00 40.37 -13.83
C PHE A 374 50.12 40.94 -15.24
N THR A 375 50.47 40.09 -16.22
CA THR A 375 50.39 40.48 -17.63
C THR A 375 48.96 40.29 -18.14
N ARG A 376 48.43 41.27 -18.89
CA ARG A 376 47.06 41.22 -19.45
C ARG A 376 46.79 39.95 -20.27
N ARG A 377 47.79 39.48 -21.05
CA ARG A 377 47.67 38.24 -21.85
C ARG A 377 47.55 36.99 -20.98
N ARG A 378 48.28 36.93 -19.86
CA ARG A 378 48.19 35.82 -18.91
C ARG A 378 46.81 35.74 -18.29
N SER A 379 46.29 36.86 -17.77
CA SER A 379 44.94 36.91 -17.18
C SER A 379 43.86 36.49 -18.18
N GLN A 380 43.97 36.89 -19.45
CA GLN A 380 43.05 36.45 -20.51
C GLN A 380 43.17 34.95 -20.81
N CYS A 381 44.39 34.41 -20.86
CA CYS A 381 44.63 32.98 -21.08
C CYS A 381 44.11 32.15 -19.90
N GLU A 382 44.37 32.58 -18.66
CA GLU A 382 43.87 31.96 -17.44
C GLU A 382 42.34 31.93 -17.44
N ALA A 383 41.68 33.07 -17.71
CA ALA A 383 40.23 33.12 -17.80
C ALA A 383 39.67 32.20 -18.90
N LEU A 384 40.30 32.15 -20.08
CA LEU A 384 39.88 31.25 -21.16
C LEU A 384 40.04 29.77 -20.76
N VAL A 385 41.17 29.40 -20.16
CA VAL A 385 41.43 28.03 -19.70
C VAL A 385 40.43 27.64 -18.61
N LEU A 386 40.14 28.53 -17.66
CA LEU A 386 39.14 28.29 -16.61
C LEU A 386 37.74 28.10 -17.20
N VAL A 387 37.33 28.91 -18.18
CA VAL A 387 36.03 28.75 -18.86
C VAL A 387 35.96 27.42 -19.61
N LEU A 388 37.00 27.05 -20.36
CA LEU A 388 37.06 25.77 -21.06
C LEU A 388 37.06 24.59 -20.09
N LEU A 389 37.75 24.72 -18.95
CA LEU A 389 37.78 23.71 -17.90
C LEU A 389 36.40 23.53 -17.26
N ILE A 390 35.70 24.62 -16.92
CA ILE A 390 34.31 24.56 -16.40
C ILE A 390 33.39 23.89 -17.42
N LEU A 391 33.44 24.32 -18.69
CA LEU A 391 32.62 23.71 -19.75
C LEU A 391 32.90 22.21 -19.88
N GLY A 392 34.16 21.80 -19.86
CA GLY A 392 34.54 20.39 -19.87
C GLY A 392 34.02 19.62 -18.65
N LEU A 393 34.15 20.19 -17.45
CA LEU A 393 33.69 19.61 -16.19
C LEU A 393 32.16 19.55 -16.06
N LEU A 394 31.40 20.33 -16.84
CA LEU A 394 29.94 20.24 -16.91
C LEU A 394 29.47 19.29 -18.01
N LEU A 395 30.08 19.36 -19.20
CA LEU A 395 29.69 18.52 -20.33
C LEU A 395 30.02 17.04 -20.09
N TRP A 396 31.14 16.76 -19.41
CA TRP A 396 31.53 15.38 -19.11
C TRP A 396 30.50 14.64 -18.23
N PRO A 397 30.15 15.09 -17.00
CA PRO A 397 29.18 14.37 -16.17
C PRO A 397 27.78 14.42 -16.77
N TRP A 398 27.42 15.46 -17.52
CA TRP A 398 26.14 15.50 -18.24
C TRP A 398 25.98 14.30 -19.18
N HIS A 399 26.96 14.08 -20.07
CA HIS A 399 26.88 13.01 -21.08
C HIS A 399 27.19 11.61 -20.53
N PHE A 400 28.11 11.50 -19.56
CA PHE A 400 28.58 10.19 -19.09
C PHE A 400 27.89 9.69 -17.81
N LEU A 401 27.31 10.58 -17.00
CA LEU A 401 26.69 10.20 -15.73
C LEU A 401 25.18 10.50 -15.73
N LEU A 402 24.79 11.76 -15.96
CA LEU A 402 23.40 12.20 -15.81
C LEU A 402 22.48 11.67 -16.93
N GLU A 403 22.91 11.72 -18.19
CA GLU A 403 22.12 11.23 -19.32
C GLU A 403 21.85 9.70 -19.23
N PRO A 404 22.86 8.85 -18.96
CA PRO A 404 22.64 7.43 -18.69
C PRO A 404 21.77 7.17 -17.45
N LEU A 405 21.93 7.93 -16.36
CA LEU A 405 21.09 7.82 -15.17
C LEU A 405 19.62 8.09 -15.52
N GLY A 406 19.34 9.18 -16.24
CA GLY A 406 17.99 9.54 -16.66
C GLY A 406 17.36 8.47 -17.57
N SER A 407 18.12 7.89 -18.50
CA SER A 407 17.66 6.76 -19.32
C SER A 407 17.37 5.52 -18.47
N THR A 408 18.22 5.22 -17.50
CA THR A 408 18.03 4.06 -16.59
C THR A 408 16.81 4.26 -15.71
N MET A 409 16.56 5.46 -15.18
CA MET A 409 15.34 5.81 -14.45
C MET A 409 14.08 5.61 -15.29
N GLN A 410 14.11 6.02 -16.57
CA GLN A 410 13.00 5.76 -17.49
C GLN A 410 12.77 4.27 -17.71
N GLN A 411 13.83 3.49 -17.88
CA GLN A 411 13.74 2.03 -18.02
C GLN A 411 13.19 1.35 -16.76
N VAL A 412 13.58 1.82 -15.57
CA VAL A 412 13.05 1.33 -14.30
C VAL A 412 11.56 1.66 -14.17
N LYS A 413 11.14 2.89 -14.49
CA LYS A 413 9.72 3.26 -14.53
C LYS A 413 8.96 2.41 -15.54
N HIS A 414 9.52 2.15 -16.72
CA HIS A 414 8.90 1.30 -17.73
C HIS A 414 8.81 -0.16 -17.26
N ALA A 415 9.84 -0.67 -16.56
CA ALA A 415 9.82 -2.00 -15.98
C ALA A 415 8.71 -2.15 -14.94
N TYR A 416 8.51 -1.15 -14.08
CA TYR A 416 7.42 -1.13 -13.10
C TYR A 416 6.03 -0.94 -13.75
N CYS A 417 5.89 0.06 -14.63
CA CYS A 417 4.60 0.63 -15.01
C CYS A 417 4.25 0.57 -16.50
N GLY A 418 5.17 0.20 -17.39
CA GLY A 418 4.90 0.17 -18.83
C GLY A 418 4.00 -1.01 -19.24
N GLY A 419 3.16 -0.89 -20.25
CA GLY A 419 2.28 -1.99 -20.70
C GLY A 419 0.99 -2.14 -19.87
N GLU A 420 0.37 -3.31 -19.92
CA GLU A 420 -0.88 -3.57 -19.19
C GLU A 420 -0.61 -3.67 -17.68
N ARG A 421 -1.45 -3.02 -16.89
CA ARG A 421 -1.33 -2.92 -15.42
C ARG A 421 -2.55 -3.53 -14.75
N ASP A 422 -3.68 -3.53 -15.44
CA ASP A 422 -4.97 -3.84 -14.85
C ASP A 422 -5.31 -5.32 -15.04
N PHE A 423 -4.43 -6.19 -14.52
CA PHE A 423 -4.68 -7.62 -14.44
C PHE A 423 -3.96 -8.26 -13.24
N VAL A 424 -4.49 -9.42 -12.83
CA VAL A 424 -3.85 -10.31 -11.85
C VAL A 424 -3.82 -11.73 -12.39
N VAL A 425 -2.89 -12.52 -11.84
CA VAL A 425 -2.70 -13.93 -12.14
C VAL A 425 -2.82 -14.74 -10.85
N ALA A 426 -3.44 -15.91 -10.96
CA ALA A 426 -3.55 -16.89 -9.88
C ALA A 426 -3.21 -18.27 -10.44
N MET A 427 -2.57 -19.11 -9.65
CA MET A 427 -2.45 -20.54 -9.96
C MET A 427 -3.58 -21.27 -9.26
N ASN A 428 -4.35 -22.06 -10.01
CA ASN A 428 -5.28 -22.99 -9.39
C ASN A 428 -4.47 -24.18 -8.86
N ASP A 429 -4.41 -24.34 -7.54
CA ASP A 429 -3.58 -25.34 -6.87
C ASP A 429 -3.97 -26.79 -7.24
N ASP A 430 -5.24 -27.04 -7.55
CA ASP A 430 -5.75 -28.39 -7.82
C ASP A 430 -5.37 -28.89 -9.22
N ILE A 431 -5.40 -27.99 -10.21
CA ILE A 431 -5.16 -28.33 -11.63
C ILE A 431 -3.82 -27.83 -12.16
N GLY A 432 -3.11 -26.99 -11.39
CA GLY A 432 -1.84 -26.37 -11.78
C GLY A 432 -1.96 -25.40 -12.96
N VAL A 433 -3.16 -24.90 -13.25
CA VAL A 433 -3.41 -23.96 -14.36
C VAL A 433 -3.30 -22.53 -13.86
N ILE A 434 -2.57 -21.69 -14.60
CA ILE A 434 -2.50 -20.26 -14.34
C ILE A 434 -3.72 -19.59 -14.98
N LEU A 435 -4.54 -18.97 -14.15
CA LEU A 435 -5.69 -18.16 -14.54
C LEU A 435 -5.29 -16.69 -14.46
N ALA A 436 -5.70 -15.89 -15.44
CA ALA A 436 -5.54 -14.45 -15.42
C ALA A 436 -6.91 -13.78 -15.45
N ARG A 437 -7.06 -12.68 -14.72
CA ARG A 437 -8.27 -11.86 -14.68
C ARG A 437 -7.90 -10.40 -14.85
N GLY A 438 -8.64 -9.68 -15.70
CA GLY A 438 -8.54 -8.22 -15.77
C GLY A 438 -9.06 -7.60 -14.47
N THR A 439 -8.28 -6.70 -13.89
CA THR A 439 -8.69 -5.91 -12.72
C THR A 439 -9.34 -4.62 -13.16
N GLU A 440 -9.99 -3.94 -12.22
CA GLU A 440 -10.42 -2.57 -12.47
C GLU A 440 -9.20 -1.66 -12.55
N SER A 441 -9.24 -0.66 -13.44
CA SER A 441 -8.19 0.35 -13.50
C SER A 441 -8.23 1.14 -12.19
N TYR A 442 -7.12 1.19 -11.47
CA TYR A 442 -7.03 2.09 -10.33
C TYR A 442 -7.11 3.52 -10.85
N GLN A 443 -8.29 4.11 -10.69
CA GLN A 443 -8.46 5.56 -10.76
C GLN A 443 -8.35 6.01 -9.31
N ARG A 444 -7.58 7.08 -9.07
CA ARG A 444 -7.68 7.83 -7.83
C ARG A 444 -9.07 8.48 -7.84
N THR A 445 -10.11 7.68 -7.56
CA THR A 445 -11.48 8.13 -7.58
C THR A 445 -11.62 9.13 -6.46
N ASP A 446 -12.02 10.35 -6.82
CA ASP A 446 -12.76 11.20 -5.90
C ASP A 446 -13.86 10.33 -5.28
N HIS A 447 -13.99 10.39 -3.95
CA HIS A 447 -14.67 9.46 -3.03
C HIS A 447 -16.08 8.91 -3.36
N ASP A 448 -16.66 9.20 -4.52
CA ASP A 448 -18.07 8.98 -4.84
C ASP A 448 -18.45 7.55 -5.27
N ASN A 449 -17.47 6.68 -5.59
CA ASN A 449 -17.73 5.31 -6.05
C ASN A 449 -17.07 4.23 -5.16
N ALA A 450 -17.19 4.35 -3.84
CA ALA A 450 -16.69 3.32 -2.93
C ALA A 450 -17.39 1.97 -3.21
N THR A 451 -16.61 0.90 -3.25
CA THR A 451 -17.14 -0.47 -3.32
C THR A 451 -17.95 -0.79 -2.06
N LEU A 452 -18.78 -1.86 -2.12
CA LEU A 452 -19.57 -2.31 -0.96
C LEU A 452 -18.67 -2.55 0.26
N ILE A 453 -17.50 -3.17 0.04
CA ILE A 453 -16.57 -3.49 1.12
C ILE A 453 -15.93 -2.22 1.67
N GLU A 454 -15.53 -1.28 0.82
CA GLU A 454 -14.99 0.01 1.26
C GLU A 454 -16.02 0.82 2.05
N THR A 455 -17.27 0.85 1.59
CA THR A 455 -18.39 1.47 2.33
C THR A 455 -18.58 0.79 3.68
N ALA A 456 -18.59 -0.54 3.70
CA ALA A 456 -18.73 -1.34 4.93
C ALA A 456 -17.61 -1.05 5.94
N VAL A 457 -16.36 -0.98 5.46
CA VAL A 457 -15.18 -0.66 6.29
C VAL A 457 -15.21 0.79 6.75
N GLN A 458 -15.55 1.73 5.87
CA GLN A 458 -15.64 3.15 6.19
C GLN A 458 -16.70 3.41 7.28
N ASP A 459 -17.89 2.83 7.13
CA ASP A 459 -18.95 2.93 8.13
C ASP A 459 -18.46 2.39 9.49
N TYR A 460 -17.85 1.21 9.52
CA TYR A 460 -17.39 0.64 10.78
C TYR A 460 -16.23 1.43 11.40
N ALA A 461 -15.23 1.78 10.59
CA ALA A 461 -14.01 2.43 11.07
C ALA A 461 -14.28 3.83 11.65
N PHE A 462 -15.21 4.58 11.06
CA PHE A 462 -15.49 5.96 11.47
C PHE A 462 -16.75 6.11 12.32
N VAL A 463 -17.76 5.27 12.12
CA VAL A 463 -19.05 5.37 12.84
C VAL A 463 -19.15 4.33 13.97
N GLY A 464 -18.29 3.30 13.98
CA GLY A 464 -18.26 2.25 15.00
C GLY A 464 -19.33 1.18 14.83
N PHE A 465 -20.18 1.32 13.80
CA PHE A 465 -21.15 0.33 13.37
C PHE A 465 -21.20 0.33 11.85
N SER A 466 -21.36 -0.84 11.25
CA SER A 466 -21.61 -0.97 9.83
C SER A 466 -22.81 -1.85 9.61
N ASP A 467 -23.66 -1.35 8.73
CA ASP A 467 -24.87 -2.00 8.27
C ASP A 467 -24.60 -3.13 7.26
N PHE A 468 -23.34 -3.24 6.82
CA PHE A 468 -22.86 -4.16 5.81
C PHE A 468 -21.86 -5.19 6.36
N VAL A 469 -21.40 -5.06 7.61
CA VAL A 469 -20.45 -6.00 8.24
C VAL A 469 -21.13 -6.82 9.33
N SER A 470 -21.03 -8.14 9.21
CA SER A 470 -21.38 -9.06 10.29
C SER A 470 -20.10 -9.48 11.03
N PHE A 471 -19.94 -9.03 12.28
CA PHE A 471 -18.84 -9.45 13.14
C PHE A 471 -19.11 -10.82 13.74
N GLN A 472 -18.08 -11.66 13.76
CA GLN A 472 -18.13 -12.99 14.38
C GLN A 472 -17.38 -12.93 15.72
N GLU A 473 -17.92 -13.59 16.75
CA GLU A 473 -17.39 -13.54 18.11
C GLU A 473 -16.02 -14.22 18.27
N SER A 474 -15.64 -15.09 17.33
CA SER A 474 -14.38 -15.82 17.38
C SER A 474 -13.73 -16.01 16.00
N GLY A 475 -12.42 -16.21 15.98
CA GLY A 475 -11.65 -16.52 14.75
C GLY A 475 -12.17 -17.74 13.98
N PRO A 476 -12.48 -18.88 14.63
CA PRO A 476 -13.09 -20.03 13.96
C PRO A 476 -14.47 -19.73 13.40
N ALA A 477 -15.31 -18.97 14.11
CA ALA A 477 -16.61 -18.54 13.59
C ALA A 477 -16.45 -17.65 12.34
N PHE A 478 -15.47 -16.74 12.34
CA PHE A 478 -15.11 -15.96 11.16
C PHE A 478 -14.66 -16.83 9.98
N ALA A 479 -13.77 -17.81 10.21
CA ALA A 479 -13.30 -18.71 9.18
C ALA A 479 -14.44 -19.57 8.60
N ASN A 480 -15.30 -20.11 9.47
CA ASN A 480 -16.47 -20.89 9.08
C ASN A 480 -17.45 -20.02 8.28
N LYS A 481 -17.72 -18.79 8.73
CA LYS A 481 -18.63 -17.86 8.03
C LYS A 481 -18.07 -17.41 6.69
N ARG A 482 -16.75 -17.21 6.58
CA ARG A 482 -16.05 -16.89 5.32
C ARG A 482 -16.13 -18.03 4.32
N ALA A 483 -16.09 -19.29 4.79
CA ALA A 483 -16.20 -20.49 3.96
C ALA A 483 -17.65 -20.97 3.78
N GLU A 484 -18.63 -20.31 4.39
CA GLU A 484 -20.04 -20.67 4.33
C GLU A 484 -20.55 -20.57 2.88
N ASN A 485 -21.09 -21.65 2.36
CA ASN A 485 -21.74 -21.64 1.06
C ASN A 485 -23.22 -21.20 1.21
N ILE A 486 -23.87 -20.89 0.10
CA ILE A 486 -25.26 -20.42 0.13
C ILE A 486 -26.25 -21.47 0.65
N ALA A 487 -25.94 -22.77 0.52
CA ALA A 487 -26.77 -23.84 1.05
C ALA A 487 -26.77 -23.83 2.58
N ASP A 488 -25.59 -23.68 3.17
CA ASP A 488 -25.41 -23.57 4.62
C ASP A 488 -26.15 -22.34 5.13
N ALA A 489 -25.96 -21.18 4.48
CA ALA A 489 -26.69 -19.96 4.82
C ALA A 489 -28.23 -20.15 4.71
N ALA A 490 -28.72 -20.77 3.63
CA ALA A 490 -30.15 -21.07 3.45
C ALA A 490 -30.72 -22.04 4.50
N SER A 491 -29.89 -22.96 5.01
CA SER A 491 -30.30 -23.87 6.07
C SER A 491 -30.46 -23.19 7.43
N THR A 492 -29.74 -22.08 7.68
CA THR A 492 -29.85 -21.30 8.92
C THR A 492 -31.08 -20.39 8.97
N VAL A 493 -31.62 -19.99 7.82
CA VAL A 493 -32.81 -19.14 7.73
C VAL A 493 -34.07 -19.92 8.14
N GLN A 494 -34.59 -19.63 9.32
CA GLN A 494 -35.78 -20.29 9.89
C GLN A 494 -37.13 -19.73 9.41
N SER A 495 -37.11 -18.77 8.48
CA SER A 495 -38.32 -18.11 7.99
C SER A 495 -38.46 -18.29 6.48
N CYS A 496 -39.71 -18.28 6.01
CA CYS A 496 -40.06 -18.20 4.61
C CYS A 496 -40.89 -16.94 4.32
N ASN A 497 -40.54 -15.82 4.95
CA ASN A 497 -41.14 -14.53 4.62
C ASN A 497 -40.09 -13.71 3.85
N ASP A 498 -40.55 -12.89 2.91
CA ASP A 498 -39.68 -11.91 2.26
C ASP A 498 -39.15 -10.93 3.32
N PHE A 499 -37.86 -10.59 3.22
CA PHE A 499 -37.17 -9.78 4.23
C PHE A 499 -37.62 -8.31 4.18
N ASP A 500 -38.17 -7.84 3.06
CA ASP A 500 -38.74 -6.50 2.91
C ASP A 500 -39.89 -6.23 3.91
N ALA A 501 -40.61 -7.27 4.32
CA ALA A 501 -41.61 -7.22 5.38
C ALA A 501 -41.02 -6.71 6.71
N TRP A 502 -39.74 -6.97 6.96
CA TRP A 502 -39.03 -6.57 8.17
C TRP A 502 -38.31 -5.22 7.99
N PHE A 503 -37.60 -5.04 6.88
CA PHE A 503 -36.71 -3.89 6.68
C PHE A 503 -37.39 -2.67 6.04
N VAL A 504 -38.30 -2.87 5.08
CA VAL A 504 -38.99 -1.75 4.39
C VAL A 504 -40.23 -1.31 5.16
N PHE A 505 -41.03 -2.27 5.64
CA PHE A 505 -42.31 -1.97 6.29
C PHE A 505 -42.21 -1.79 7.81
N GLY A 506 -41.00 -1.84 8.38
CA GLY A 506 -40.74 -1.52 9.79
C GLY A 506 -41.46 -2.42 10.80
N LYS A 507 -41.93 -3.61 10.39
CA LYS A 507 -42.63 -4.54 11.30
C LYS A 507 -41.70 -5.23 12.31
N ALA A 508 -40.39 -5.00 12.24
CA ALA A 508 -39.38 -5.67 13.06
C ALA A 508 -39.16 -5.07 14.46
N LYS A 509 -39.99 -4.13 14.93
CA LYS A 509 -39.80 -3.46 16.24
C LYS A 509 -39.75 -4.41 17.45
N SER A 510 -40.20 -5.66 17.34
CA SER A 510 -40.21 -6.63 18.44
C SER A 510 -39.17 -7.76 18.34
N VAL A 511 -38.32 -7.80 17.32
CA VAL A 511 -37.30 -8.86 17.16
C VAL A 511 -35.96 -8.25 16.75
N ILE A 512 -35.33 -7.54 17.69
CA ILE A 512 -34.07 -6.81 17.49
C ILE A 512 -32.94 -7.75 17.05
N ASP A 513 -32.88 -8.97 17.59
CA ASP A 513 -31.80 -9.92 17.30
C ASP A 513 -31.87 -10.49 15.87
N PHE A 514 -33.09 -10.68 15.34
CA PHE A 514 -33.29 -11.22 14.01
C PHE A 514 -33.00 -10.15 12.94
N ALA A 515 -33.40 -8.90 13.18
CA ALA A 515 -33.15 -7.81 12.24
C ALA A 515 -31.63 -7.58 12.01
N ASN A 516 -30.82 -7.68 13.06
CA ASN A 516 -29.38 -7.40 12.97
C ASN A 516 -28.60 -8.48 12.19
N ILE A 517 -28.94 -9.77 12.39
CA ILE A 517 -28.25 -10.88 11.70
C ILE A 517 -28.56 -10.87 10.20
N TYR A 518 -29.81 -10.58 9.84
CA TYR A 518 -30.27 -10.69 8.45
C TYR A 518 -30.20 -9.38 7.65
N ALA A 519 -30.00 -8.23 8.31
CA ALA A 519 -29.83 -6.92 7.67
C ALA A 519 -28.68 -6.91 6.67
N VAL A 520 -27.57 -7.58 6.99
CA VAL A 520 -26.39 -7.65 6.11
C VAL A 520 -26.73 -8.32 4.78
N TYR A 521 -27.49 -9.43 4.79
CA TYR A 521 -27.91 -10.10 3.55
C TYR A 521 -28.83 -9.22 2.71
N TRP A 522 -29.79 -8.53 3.35
CA TRP A 522 -30.71 -7.59 2.69
C TRP A 522 -29.97 -6.44 2.02
N ARG A 523 -29.14 -5.71 2.77
CA ARG A 523 -28.43 -4.54 2.25
C ARG A 523 -27.38 -4.89 1.21
N THR A 524 -26.72 -6.04 1.37
CA THR A 524 -25.79 -6.57 0.37
C THR A 524 -26.51 -6.83 -0.95
N VAL A 525 -27.70 -7.47 -0.92
CA VAL A 525 -28.42 -7.77 -2.16
C VAL A 525 -28.95 -6.51 -2.84
N THR A 526 -29.52 -5.56 -2.10
CA THR A 526 -30.01 -4.29 -2.67
C THR A 526 -28.87 -3.49 -3.30
N PHE A 527 -27.74 -3.36 -2.59
CA PHE A 527 -26.57 -2.65 -3.12
C PHE A 527 -26.00 -3.35 -4.37
N SER A 528 -25.82 -4.68 -4.33
CA SER A 528 -25.25 -5.44 -5.44
C SER A 528 -26.07 -5.37 -6.73
N LEU A 529 -27.38 -5.15 -6.61
CA LEU A 529 -28.30 -5.02 -7.72
C LEU A 529 -28.57 -3.56 -8.12
N GLY A 530 -27.92 -2.58 -7.46
CA GLY A 530 -28.07 -1.15 -7.75
C GLY A 530 -29.40 -0.54 -7.26
N PHE A 531 -30.01 -1.14 -6.24
CA PHE A 531 -31.26 -0.70 -5.63
C PHE A 531 -31.01 0.05 -4.31
N GLY A 532 -31.90 0.99 -3.98
CA GLY A 532 -31.85 1.73 -2.72
C GLY A 532 -32.38 0.90 -1.54
N GLU A 533 -32.16 1.39 -0.32
CA GLU A 533 -32.58 0.68 0.91
C GLU A 533 -34.10 0.46 1.03
N ASN A 534 -34.90 1.28 0.35
CA ASN A 534 -36.37 1.23 0.36
C ASN A 534 -36.96 0.31 -0.73
N THR A 535 -36.12 -0.44 -1.45
CA THR A 535 -36.58 -1.34 -2.52
C THR A 535 -37.31 -2.55 -1.96
N THR A 536 -38.32 -3.06 -2.66
CA THR A 536 -39.07 -4.26 -2.22
C THR A 536 -38.64 -5.52 -2.96
N CYS A 537 -38.92 -6.69 -2.40
CA CYS A 537 -38.68 -7.96 -3.10
C CYS A 537 -39.45 -8.01 -4.43
N ALA A 538 -40.65 -7.41 -4.48
CA ALA A 538 -41.46 -7.31 -5.69
C ALA A 538 -40.76 -6.52 -6.81
N GLU A 539 -39.98 -5.50 -6.47
CA GLU A 539 -39.20 -4.72 -7.45
C GLU A 539 -37.99 -5.52 -7.96
N MET A 540 -37.45 -6.44 -7.16
CA MET A 540 -36.31 -7.28 -7.49
C MET A 540 -36.68 -8.62 -8.15
N VAL A 541 -37.97 -8.96 -8.28
CA VAL A 541 -38.43 -10.29 -8.74
C VAL A 541 -37.83 -10.77 -10.06
N ASN A 542 -37.53 -9.83 -10.97
CA ASN A 542 -36.95 -10.14 -12.28
C ASN A 542 -35.46 -10.56 -12.22
N TYR A 543 -34.83 -10.46 -11.04
CA TYR A 543 -33.44 -10.87 -10.79
C TYR A 543 -33.35 -12.18 -10.00
N CYS A 544 -34.49 -12.78 -9.66
CA CYS A 544 -34.56 -14.00 -8.86
C CYS A 544 -33.91 -15.21 -9.54
N ASP A 545 -33.65 -15.18 -10.85
CA ASP A 545 -32.92 -16.22 -11.58
C ASP A 545 -31.39 -16.07 -11.45
N ARG A 546 -30.91 -14.83 -11.34
CA ARG A 546 -29.47 -14.46 -11.35
C ARG A 546 -28.80 -14.39 -9.99
N SER A 547 -29.57 -14.23 -8.92
CA SER A 547 -29.02 -14.05 -7.57
C SER A 547 -29.59 -15.07 -6.59
N SER A 548 -28.74 -15.98 -6.13
CA SER A 548 -29.08 -16.94 -5.06
C SER A 548 -29.28 -16.23 -3.73
N LEU A 549 -28.50 -15.17 -3.45
CA LEU A 549 -28.69 -14.34 -2.27
C LEU A 549 -30.06 -13.64 -2.29
N LEU A 550 -30.54 -13.21 -3.46
CA LEU A 550 -31.89 -12.66 -3.57
C LEU A 550 -32.96 -13.70 -3.22
N ARG A 551 -32.79 -14.97 -3.64
CA ARG A 551 -33.71 -16.05 -3.28
C ARG A 551 -33.69 -16.38 -1.78
N LEU A 552 -32.55 -16.21 -1.13
CA LEU A 552 -32.42 -16.33 0.34
C LEU A 552 -33.25 -15.28 1.07
N VAL A 553 -33.22 -14.06 0.56
CA VAL A 553 -33.81 -12.87 1.18
C VAL A 553 -35.28 -12.67 0.77
N CYS A 554 -35.65 -13.09 -0.44
CA CYS A 554 -36.96 -12.92 -1.07
C CYS A 554 -37.56 -14.27 -1.48
N GLY A 555 -37.49 -15.28 -0.60
CA GLY A 555 -37.88 -16.66 -0.89
C GLY A 555 -39.27 -16.80 -1.51
N PRO A 556 -40.35 -16.31 -0.86
CA PRO A 556 -41.70 -16.29 -1.42
C PRO A 556 -41.81 -15.57 -2.76
N THR A 557 -41.29 -14.35 -2.86
CA THR A 557 -41.39 -13.55 -4.10
C THR A 557 -40.64 -14.21 -5.27
N CYS A 558 -39.49 -14.82 -4.98
CA CYS A 558 -38.72 -15.60 -5.96
C CYS A 558 -39.29 -17.00 -6.21
N GLY A 559 -40.38 -17.38 -5.54
CA GLY A 559 -41.11 -18.61 -5.81
C GLY A 559 -40.64 -19.84 -5.05
N CYS A 560 -39.76 -19.74 -4.05
CA CYS A 560 -39.30 -20.89 -3.25
C CYS A 560 -40.44 -21.67 -2.57
N GLN A 561 -41.60 -21.03 -2.36
CA GLN A 561 -42.82 -21.66 -1.83
C GLN A 561 -43.85 -21.99 -2.93
N SER A 562 -43.77 -21.36 -4.10
CA SER A 562 -44.84 -21.37 -5.09
C SER A 562 -44.62 -22.43 -6.17
N GLU A 563 -45.67 -23.17 -6.49
CA GLU A 563 -45.66 -24.15 -7.59
C GLU A 563 -45.58 -23.52 -8.98
N ARG A 564 -45.83 -22.21 -9.08
CA ARG A 564 -45.89 -21.52 -10.38
C ARG A 564 -44.53 -21.13 -10.93
N TYR A 565 -43.52 -21.17 -10.08
CA TYR A 565 -42.18 -20.76 -10.46
C TYR A 565 -41.38 -21.97 -10.92
N ASN A 566 -40.30 -21.65 -11.60
CA ASN A 566 -39.42 -22.57 -12.25
C ASN A 566 -38.72 -23.51 -11.26
N SER A 567 -38.81 -24.83 -11.42
CA SER A 567 -38.16 -25.81 -10.53
C SER A 567 -36.64 -25.71 -10.48
N TRP A 568 -36.02 -25.03 -11.46
CA TRP A 568 -34.63 -24.60 -11.39
C TRP A 568 -34.43 -23.63 -10.23
N PHE A 569 -33.34 -23.79 -9.49
CA PHE A 569 -32.99 -22.90 -8.38
C PHE A 569 -33.85 -23.01 -7.12
N MET A 570 -34.80 -23.94 -7.07
CA MET A 570 -35.62 -24.20 -5.88
C MET A 570 -34.98 -25.22 -4.94
N VAL A 571 -33.76 -24.96 -4.53
CA VAL A 571 -32.98 -25.81 -3.61
C VAL A 571 -32.16 -24.94 -2.65
N GLU A 572 -31.72 -25.51 -1.52
CA GLU A 572 -30.94 -24.78 -0.51
C GLU A 572 -29.67 -24.16 -1.13
N ALA A 573 -28.96 -24.93 -1.97
CA ALA A 573 -27.76 -24.48 -2.68
C ALA A 573 -27.99 -23.35 -3.69
N GLN A 574 -29.24 -22.96 -3.92
CA GLN A 574 -29.61 -21.87 -4.80
C GLN A 574 -30.27 -20.72 -4.03
N GLY A 575 -30.29 -20.80 -2.70
CA GLY A 575 -30.75 -19.74 -1.80
C GLY A 575 -32.14 -19.97 -1.21
N CYS A 576 -32.90 -20.98 -1.63
CA CYS A 576 -34.21 -21.21 -1.01
C CYS A 576 -34.05 -21.78 0.41
N SER A 577 -34.62 -21.09 1.41
CA SER A 577 -34.51 -21.55 2.80
C SER A 577 -35.16 -22.91 3.02
N ARG A 578 -34.63 -23.69 3.97
CA ARG A 578 -35.16 -25.02 4.30
C ARG A 578 -36.65 -24.96 4.64
N VAL A 579 -37.07 -23.92 5.35
CA VAL A 579 -38.46 -23.69 5.76
C VAL A 579 -39.35 -23.40 4.56
N CYS A 580 -38.88 -22.63 3.56
CA CYS A 580 -39.63 -22.44 2.33
C CYS A 580 -39.83 -23.75 1.56
N LEU A 581 -38.76 -24.51 1.40
CA LEU A 581 -38.80 -25.80 0.70
C LEU A 581 -39.65 -26.83 1.44
N GLN A 582 -39.66 -26.81 2.77
CA GLN A 582 -40.55 -27.64 3.57
C GLN A 582 -42.01 -27.27 3.36
N ARG A 583 -42.39 -25.99 3.44
CA ARG A 583 -43.77 -25.54 3.17
C ARG A 583 -44.23 -25.91 1.76
N ARG A 584 -43.31 -25.82 0.79
CA ARG A 584 -43.57 -26.27 -0.58
C ARG A 584 -43.83 -27.78 -0.63
N ARG A 585 -42.99 -28.58 0.03
CA ARG A 585 -43.19 -30.04 0.13
C ARG A 585 -44.51 -30.39 0.80
N GLU A 586 -44.88 -29.71 1.88
CA GLU A 586 -46.17 -29.90 2.56
C GLU A 586 -47.34 -29.60 1.61
N PHE A 587 -47.25 -28.54 0.81
CA PHE A 587 -48.26 -28.22 -0.21
C PHE A 587 -48.33 -29.29 -1.30
N VAL A 588 -47.18 -29.76 -1.80
CA VAL A 588 -47.11 -30.83 -2.79
C VAL A 588 -47.62 -32.16 -2.23
N GLU A 589 -47.32 -32.47 -0.97
CA GLU A 589 -47.80 -33.66 -0.29
C GLU A 589 -49.31 -33.60 -0.03
N GLU A 590 -49.84 -32.44 0.34
CA GLU A 590 -51.28 -32.20 0.46
C GLU A 590 -51.97 -32.40 -0.90
N ALA A 591 -51.41 -31.84 -1.97
CA ALA A 591 -51.88 -32.08 -3.33
C ALA A 591 -51.73 -33.56 -3.75
N ARG A 592 -50.69 -34.26 -3.28
CA ARG A 592 -50.52 -35.69 -3.57
C ARG A 592 -51.57 -36.55 -2.88
N ASN A 593 -51.94 -36.20 -1.66
CA ASN A 593 -52.93 -36.95 -0.86
C ASN A 593 -54.37 -36.82 -1.39
N HIS A 594 -54.60 -35.91 -2.33
CA HIS A 594 -55.85 -35.78 -3.04
C HIS A 594 -55.72 -36.48 -4.40
N PRO A 595 -56.43 -37.62 -4.63
CA PRO A 595 -56.34 -38.38 -5.88
C PRO A 595 -56.68 -37.55 -7.13
N GLU A 596 -57.47 -36.49 -6.95
CA GLU A 596 -57.87 -35.56 -8.02
C GLU A 596 -56.74 -34.63 -8.47
N THR A 597 -55.68 -34.44 -7.67
CA THR A 597 -54.54 -33.54 -7.95
C THR A 597 -53.25 -34.28 -8.26
N CYS A 598 -53.25 -35.62 -8.20
CA CYS A 598 -52.16 -36.47 -8.67
C CYS A 598 -52.20 -36.61 -10.20
N ILE A 599 -52.14 -35.47 -10.91
CA ILE A 599 -52.19 -35.38 -12.36
C ILE A 599 -50.91 -34.70 -12.81
N ASP A 600 -50.21 -35.33 -13.74
CA ASP A 600 -49.06 -34.71 -14.42
C ASP A 600 -49.48 -33.40 -15.08
N VAL A 601 -48.64 -32.37 -15.00
CA VAL A 601 -48.89 -31.13 -15.75
C VAL A 601 -49.06 -31.42 -17.23
N GLU A 602 -50.03 -30.76 -17.86
CA GLU A 602 -50.24 -30.88 -19.28
C GLU A 602 -48.99 -30.41 -20.03
N ARG A 603 -48.71 -31.02 -21.19
CA ARG A 603 -47.55 -30.67 -22.01
C ARG A 603 -47.48 -29.17 -22.34
N ASP A 604 -48.64 -28.56 -22.53
CA ASP A 604 -48.77 -27.16 -22.92
C ASP A 604 -48.94 -26.23 -21.68
N ASP A 605 -48.75 -26.75 -20.45
CA ASP A 605 -48.75 -25.97 -19.21
C ASP A 605 -47.59 -24.97 -19.22
N GLU A 606 -47.89 -23.71 -18.91
CA GLU A 606 -46.94 -22.60 -18.94
C GLU A 606 -45.72 -22.86 -18.03
N ARG A 607 -45.90 -23.56 -16.90
CA ARG A 607 -44.82 -23.88 -15.96
C ARG A 607 -43.88 -24.91 -16.54
N TRP A 608 -44.42 -25.93 -17.22
CA TRP A 608 -43.62 -26.95 -17.89
C TRP A 608 -42.81 -26.35 -19.03
N LEU A 609 -43.44 -25.50 -19.85
CA LEU A 609 -42.76 -24.81 -20.94
C LEU A 609 -41.67 -23.87 -20.41
N ALA A 610 -41.96 -23.06 -19.40
CA ALA A 610 -41.01 -22.13 -18.79
C ALA A 610 -39.80 -22.84 -18.15
N LEU A 611 -40.02 -23.97 -17.47
CA LEU A 611 -38.96 -24.83 -16.97
C LEU A 611 -38.00 -25.21 -18.11
N TRP A 612 -38.51 -25.76 -19.20
CA TRP A 612 -37.64 -26.23 -20.29
C TRP A 612 -37.14 -25.11 -21.21
N ASP A 613 -37.79 -23.94 -21.26
CA ASP A 613 -37.29 -22.75 -21.95
C ASP A 613 -36.02 -22.21 -21.30
N SER A 614 -35.94 -22.29 -19.98
CA SER A 614 -34.83 -21.79 -19.18
C SER A 614 -33.73 -22.82 -18.92
N TYR A 615 -34.00 -24.11 -19.13
CA TYR A 615 -33.05 -25.20 -18.83
C TYR A 615 -31.66 -25.02 -19.46
N PRO A 616 -31.49 -24.68 -20.76
CA PRO A 616 -30.14 -24.52 -21.32
C PRO A 616 -29.35 -23.40 -20.63
N ALA A 617 -30.03 -22.31 -20.26
CA ALA A 617 -29.41 -21.19 -19.55
C ALA A 617 -29.09 -21.56 -18.08
N ALA A 618 -30.00 -22.25 -17.40
CA ALA A 618 -29.80 -22.70 -16.02
C ALA A 618 -28.68 -23.74 -15.91
N ALA A 619 -28.62 -24.70 -16.85
CA ALA A 619 -27.56 -25.70 -16.88
C ALA A 619 -26.20 -25.05 -17.17
N ALA A 620 -26.15 -24.07 -18.07
CA ALA A 620 -24.94 -23.31 -18.35
C ALA A 620 -24.45 -22.49 -17.15
N SER A 621 -25.34 -21.98 -16.31
CA SER A 621 -24.97 -21.20 -15.12
C SER A 621 -24.50 -22.04 -13.92
N TYR A 622 -24.78 -23.35 -13.90
CA TYR A 622 -24.41 -24.25 -12.79
C TYR A 622 -22.89 -24.52 -12.66
N GLY A 623 -22.04 -23.96 -13.53
CA GLY A 623 -20.60 -23.83 -13.23
C GLY A 623 -19.68 -24.89 -13.84
N LYS A 624 -20.10 -25.60 -14.89
CA LYS A 624 -19.17 -26.34 -15.75
C LYS A 624 -19.04 -25.61 -17.09
N ILE A 625 -17.83 -25.54 -17.64
CA ILE A 625 -17.62 -25.11 -19.03
C ILE A 625 -18.35 -26.12 -19.91
N ILE A 626 -19.54 -25.74 -20.39
CA ILE A 626 -20.36 -26.56 -21.26
C ILE A 626 -19.80 -26.41 -22.67
N GLU A 627 -19.33 -27.51 -23.27
CA GLU A 627 -18.88 -27.48 -24.66
C GLU A 627 -20.06 -27.12 -25.59
N PRO A 628 -19.84 -26.43 -26.72
CA PRO A 628 -20.91 -26.08 -27.65
C PRO A 628 -21.78 -27.29 -28.07
N ALA A 629 -21.18 -28.47 -28.21
CA ALA A 629 -21.89 -29.71 -28.51
C ALA A 629 -22.82 -30.16 -27.37
N GLN A 630 -22.43 -29.93 -26.11
CA GLN A 630 -23.28 -30.20 -24.96
C GLN A 630 -24.46 -29.22 -24.91
N LEU A 631 -24.25 -27.93 -25.25
CA LEU A 631 -25.34 -26.95 -25.30
C LEU A 631 -26.42 -27.32 -26.33
N GLU A 632 -26.02 -27.87 -27.49
CA GLU A 632 -26.94 -28.43 -28.47
C GLU A 632 -27.71 -29.62 -27.90
N HIS A 633 -27.03 -30.52 -27.18
CA HIS A 633 -27.68 -31.65 -26.51
C HIS A 633 -28.67 -31.22 -25.41
N LEU A 634 -28.35 -30.18 -24.64
CA LEU A 634 -29.26 -29.60 -23.63
C LEU A 634 -30.50 -29.00 -24.28
N SER A 635 -30.32 -28.26 -25.38
CA SER A 635 -31.41 -27.68 -26.15
C SER A 635 -32.30 -28.75 -26.77
N TRP A 636 -31.71 -29.82 -27.31
CA TRP A 636 -32.45 -30.97 -27.82
C TRP A 636 -33.23 -31.69 -26.71
N THR A 637 -32.62 -31.87 -25.54
CA THR A 637 -33.26 -32.48 -24.37
C THR A 637 -34.47 -31.65 -23.93
N ALA A 638 -34.31 -30.33 -23.82
CA ALA A 638 -35.42 -29.41 -23.53
C ALA A 638 -36.55 -29.52 -24.55
N LEU A 639 -36.23 -29.49 -25.85
CA LEU A 639 -37.21 -29.60 -26.92
C LEU A 639 -37.97 -30.93 -26.85
N ARG A 640 -37.27 -32.02 -26.54
CA ARG A 640 -37.88 -33.35 -26.42
C ARG A 640 -38.83 -33.43 -25.23
N LEU A 641 -38.44 -32.87 -24.08
CA LEU A 641 -39.29 -32.83 -22.89
C LEU A 641 -40.51 -31.92 -23.07
N LYS A 642 -40.38 -30.81 -23.81
CA LYS A 642 -41.52 -30.01 -24.25
C LYS A 642 -42.45 -30.77 -25.19
N GLU A 643 -41.93 -31.57 -26.12
CA GLU A 643 -42.74 -32.29 -27.11
C GLU A 643 -43.54 -33.45 -26.49
N VAL A 644 -42.93 -34.15 -25.53
CA VAL A 644 -43.48 -35.38 -24.95
C VAL A 644 -44.22 -35.12 -23.63
N GLY A 645 -43.88 -34.06 -22.90
CA GLY A 645 -44.42 -33.77 -21.58
C GLY A 645 -43.84 -34.69 -20.50
N CYS A 646 -44.54 -34.84 -19.38
CA CYS A 646 -44.12 -35.67 -18.25
C CYS A 646 -43.76 -37.10 -18.64
N ALA A 647 -44.46 -37.71 -19.62
CA ALA A 647 -44.19 -39.07 -20.08
C ALA A 647 -42.74 -39.31 -20.57
N ALA A 648 -41.97 -38.26 -20.91
CA ALA A 648 -40.56 -38.40 -21.24
C ALA A 648 -39.71 -38.87 -20.05
N LEU A 649 -40.14 -38.63 -18.80
CA LEU A 649 -39.39 -39.01 -17.61
C LEU A 649 -39.50 -40.51 -17.27
N GLN A 650 -40.35 -41.28 -17.96
CA GLN A 650 -40.56 -42.73 -17.74
C GLN A 650 -39.65 -43.65 -18.56
N ASN A 651 -38.87 -43.13 -19.51
CA ASN A 651 -38.05 -43.98 -20.40
C ASN A 651 -36.64 -44.19 -19.84
N ASN A 652 -36.17 -45.45 -19.80
CA ASN A 652 -34.87 -45.88 -19.22
C ASN A 652 -33.64 -45.09 -19.69
N ASP A 653 -33.66 -44.54 -20.91
CA ASP A 653 -32.54 -43.77 -21.48
C ASP A 653 -32.62 -42.26 -21.18
N GLY A 654 -33.70 -41.78 -20.54
CA GLY A 654 -33.99 -40.37 -20.28
C GLY A 654 -34.16 -40.00 -18.79
N TYR A 655 -33.84 -40.90 -17.86
CA TYR A 655 -34.08 -40.66 -16.42
C TYR A 655 -33.17 -39.61 -15.79
N GLN A 656 -32.01 -39.32 -16.39
CA GLN A 656 -30.98 -38.50 -15.77
C GLN A 656 -30.77 -37.18 -16.50
N GLU A 657 -30.51 -36.13 -15.73
CA GLU A 657 -30.12 -34.84 -16.24
C GLU A 657 -28.72 -34.91 -16.89
N PRO A 658 -28.55 -34.50 -18.17
CA PRO A 658 -27.31 -34.63 -18.92
C PRO A 658 -26.02 -34.15 -18.22
N VAL A 659 -26.06 -33.08 -17.41
CA VAL A 659 -24.89 -32.44 -16.78
C VAL A 659 -24.51 -33.09 -15.45
N THR A 660 -25.49 -33.29 -14.57
CA THR A 660 -25.33 -33.74 -13.17
C THR A 660 -25.50 -35.26 -13.04
N LYS A 661 -26.10 -35.90 -14.04
CA LYS A 661 -26.53 -37.31 -14.01
C LYS A 661 -27.55 -37.62 -12.91
N ALA A 662 -28.10 -36.60 -12.26
CA ALA A 662 -29.12 -36.78 -11.24
C ALA A 662 -30.44 -37.19 -11.89
N PRO A 663 -31.20 -38.12 -11.30
CA PRO A 663 -32.48 -38.51 -11.85
C PRO A 663 -33.50 -37.36 -11.76
N TRP A 664 -34.16 -37.05 -12.86
CA TRP A 664 -35.11 -35.94 -12.97
C TRP A 664 -36.19 -35.94 -11.89
N CYS A 665 -36.75 -37.13 -11.64
CA CYS A 665 -37.80 -37.32 -10.66
C CYS A 665 -37.33 -37.16 -9.20
N ALA A 666 -36.05 -37.35 -8.90
CA ALA A 666 -35.52 -37.17 -7.54
C ALA A 666 -34.91 -35.78 -7.32
N GLY A 667 -34.70 -35.02 -8.38
CA GLY A 667 -34.05 -33.71 -8.30
C GLY A 667 -32.55 -33.82 -8.07
N PHE A 668 -31.92 -32.67 -7.88
CA PHE A 668 -30.54 -32.56 -7.44
C PHE A 668 -30.40 -31.40 -6.46
N ALA A 669 -30.09 -31.71 -5.20
CA ALA A 669 -30.08 -30.74 -4.09
C ALA A 669 -29.17 -29.52 -4.34
N GLN A 670 -28.21 -29.61 -5.26
CA GLN A 670 -27.32 -28.52 -5.61
C GLN A 670 -27.86 -27.62 -6.75
N PHE A 671 -28.83 -28.08 -7.54
CA PHE A 671 -29.22 -27.42 -8.79
C PHE A 671 -30.74 -27.26 -8.98
N PHE A 672 -31.53 -28.33 -8.85
CA PHE A 672 -32.95 -28.31 -9.20
C PHE A 672 -33.81 -29.17 -8.27
N SER A 673 -35.04 -28.72 -8.04
CA SER A 673 -36.01 -29.46 -7.23
C SER A 673 -36.54 -30.70 -7.96
N PRO A 674 -37.02 -31.73 -7.24
CA PRO A 674 -37.53 -32.95 -7.86
C PRO A 674 -38.67 -32.67 -8.86
N LEU A 675 -38.55 -33.16 -10.10
CA LEU A 675 -39.62 -32.99 -11.09
C LEU A 675 -40.87 -33.84 -10.79
N SER A 676 -40.80 -34.70 -9.77
CA SER A 676 -41.99 -35.38 -9.23
C SER A 676 -43.05 -34.40 -8.70
N GLU A 677 -42.68 -33.15 -8.44
CA GLU A 677 -43.62 -32.10 -8.03
C GLU A 677 -44.49 -31.61 -9.20
N LEU A 678 -43.97 -31.64 -10.45
CA LEU A 678 -44.71 -31.29 -11.66
C LEU A 678 -45.35 -32.52 -12.32
N CYS A 679 -44.67 -33.67 -12.20
CA CYS A 679 -45.06 -34.91 -12.85
C CYS A 679 -45.26 -36.05 -11.82
N PRO A 680 -46.16 -35.90 -10.82
CA PRO A 680 -46.30 -36.88 -9.76
C PRO A 680 -46.79 -38.24 -10.28
N ALA A 681 -47.63 -38.28 -11.31
CA ALA A 681 -48.13 -39.54 -11.86
C ALA A 681 -47.06 -40.30 -12.61
N THR A 682 -46.27 -39.57 -13.40
CA THR A 682 -45.17 -40.15 -14.15
C THR A 682 -44.03 -40.61 -13.23
N CYS A 683 -43.62 -39.77 -12.27
CA CYS A 683 -42.45 -40.01 -11.44
C CYS A 683 -42.69 -40.94 -10.25
N LEU A 684 -43.90 -40.92 -9.66
CA LEU A 684 -44.21 -41.66 -8.43
C LEU A 684 -45.27 -42.76 -8.64
N GLY A 685 -46.00 -42.72 -9.76
CA GLY A 685 -47.11 -43.62 -10.05
C GLY A 685 -48.33 -43.31 -9.18
N CYS A 686 -49.31 -42.55 -9.69
CA CYS A 686 -50.56 -42.23 -8.99
C CYS A 686 -51.57 -43.40 -8.93
N GLY A 687 -51.11 -44.62 -8.71
CA GLY A 687 -51.99 -45.76 -8.42
C GLY A 687 -52.37 -45.80 -6.93
N ASP A 688 -53.45 -46.49 -6.59
CA ASP A 688 -53.84 -46.91 -5.22
C ASP A 688 -52.78 -47.85 -4.61
N TYR A 689 -51.54 -47.41 -4.57
CA TYR A 689 -50.45 -48.09 -3.91
C TYR A 689 -50.66 -47.86 -2.41
N SER A 690 -51.28 -48.84 -1.76
CA SER A 690 -51.03 -49.06 -0.34
C SER A 690 -49.51 -49.01 -0.12
N CYS A 691 -49.04 -48.48 1.00
CA CYS A 691 -47.60 -48.31 1.32
C CYS A 691 -46.70 -49.55 1.06
N GLN A 692 -47.27 -50.73 0.80
CA GLN A 692 -46.54 -51.92 0.37
C GLN A 692 -45.89 -51.83 -1.02
N ASP A 693 -46.47 -51.12 -1.99
CA ASP A 693 -45.96 -51.18 -3.37
C ASP A 693 -44.87 -50.14 -3.67
N VAL A 694 -44.93 -48.95 -3.06
CA VAL A 694 -43.84 -47.95 -3.07
C VAL A 694 -42.56 -48.54 -2.44
N ARG A 695 -42.74 -49.45 -1.47
CA ARG A 695 -41.66 -50.21 -0.82
C ARG A 695 -40.86 -51.08 -1.80
N THR A 696 -41.41 -51.44 -2.96
CA THR A 696 -40.77 -52.38 -3.90
C THR A 696 -40.02 -51.67 -5.03
N GLY A 697 -40.55 -50.54 -5.51
CA GLY A 697 -39.93 -49.77 -6.60
C GLY A 697 -38.67 -49.01 -6.19
N MET A 698 -38.68 -48.38 -5.01
CA MET A 698 -37.52 -47.64 -4.50
C MET A 698 -36.42 -48.59 -3.99
N LEU A 699 -36.80 -49.76 -3.45
CA LEU A 699 -35.86 -50.84 -3.16
C LEU A 699 -35.24 -51.39 -4.45
N GLN A 700 -35.97 -51.55 -5.56
CA GLN A 700 -35.35 -52.00 -6.82
C GLN A 700 -34.31 -51.01 -7.39
N ALA A 701 -34.43 -49.71 -7.10
CA ALA A 701 -33.43 -48.71 -7.49
C ALA A 701 -32.18 -48.73 -6.59
N LEU A 702 -32.31 -49.12 -5.32
CA LEU A 702 -31.20 -49.16 -4.33
C LEU A 702 -30.60 -50.58 -4.12
N ALA A 703 -31.36 -51.63 -4.44
CA ALA A 703 -31.05 -53.03 -4.19
C ALA A 703 -29.90 -53.65 -5.00
N PRO A 704 -29.48 -53.17 -6.19
CA PRO A 704 -28.38 -53.81 -6.92
C PRO A 704 -27.09 -53.88 -6.10
N HIS A 705 -26.91 -52.97 -5.12
CA HIS A 705 -25.72 -52.89 -4.28
C HIS A 705 -25.88 -53.53 -2.88
N LEU A 706 -27.11 -53.73 -2.40
CA LEU A 706 -27.38 -54.13 -1.01
C LEU A 706 -27.83 -55.58 -0.84
N ASN A 707 -28.20 -56.26 -1.93
CA ASN A 707 -28.60 -57.68 -1.93
C ASN A 707 -29.64 -58.02 -0.83
N ALA A 708 -30.58 -57.09 -0.61
CA ALA A 708 -31.67 -57.19 0.35
C ALA A 708 -33.01 -57.20 -0.39
N THR A 709 -33.93 -58.06 0.02
CA THR A 709 -35.18 -58.29 -0.74
C THR A 709 -36.36 -57.42 -0.28
N ASP A 710 -36.33 -56.90 0.94
CA ASP A 710 -37.34 -55.98 1.49
C ASP A 710 -36.79 -55.19 2.71
N CYS A 711 -37.53 -54.18 3.22
CA CYS A 711 -37.14 -53.44 4.43
C CYS A 711 -37.02 -54.37 5.66
N ALA A 712 -37.72 -55.51 5.71
CA ALA A 712 -37.60 -56.43 6.84
C ALA A 712 -36.24 -57.14 6.83
N ASP A 713 -35.71 -57.48 5.65
CA ASP A 713 -34.35 -57.99 5.45
C ASP A 713 -33.29 -56.93 5.77
N ILE A 714 -33.53 -55.65 5.45
CA ILE A 714 -32.63 -54.53 5.80
C ILE A 714 -32.57 -54.31 7.32
N VAL A 715 -33.72 -54.27 7.99
CA VAL A 715 -33.81 -54.12 9.45
C VAL A 715 -33.27 -55.37 10.16
N ALA A 716 -33.58 -56.57 9.67
CA ALA A 716 -33.08 -57.83 10.23
C ALA A 716 -31.56 -57.95 10.10
N ARG A 717 -30.96 -57.41 9.05
CA ARG A 717 -29.51 -57.39 8.83
C ARG A 717 -28.78 -56.20 9.48
N ARG A 718 -29.50 -55.32 10.20
CA ARG A 718 -28.95 -54.09 10.82
C ARG A 718 -28.18 -53.20 9.85
N LEU A 719 -28.62 -53.15 8.59
CA LEU A 719 -27.97 -52.31 7.58
C LEU A 719 -28.21 -50.81 7.82
N CYS A 720 -29.15 -50.45 8.71
CA CYS A 720 -29.45 -49.07 9.09
C CYS A 720 -28.32 -48.36 9.85
N ASP A 721 -27.38 -49.11 10.43
CA ASP A 721 -26.29 -48.56 11.27
C ASP A 721 -24.98 -48.35 10.48
N GLN A 722 -24.96 -48.60 9.16
CA GLN A 722 -23.76 -48.42 8.34
C GLN A 722 -23.65 -46.99 7.77
N PRO A 723 -22.48 -46.33 7.89
CA PRO A 723 -22.26 -44.99 7.36
C PRO A 723 -22.38 -44.97 5.83
N GLY A 724 -23.12 -43.99 5.28
CA GLY A 724 -23.41 -43.86 3.85
C GLY A 724 -24.78 -44.39 3.38
N LEU A 725 -25.62 -44.90 4.29
CA LEU A 725 -26.99 -45.37 4.02
C LEU A 725 -28.09 -44.53 4.70
N GLU A 726 -27.76 -43.33 5.17
CA GLU A 726 -28.64 -42.51 6.03
C GLU A 726 -30.00 -42.17 5.38
N ALA A 727 -30.06 -41.95 4.06
CA ALA A 727 -31.32 -41.67 3.37
C ALA A 727 -32.26 -42.89 3.30
N ALA A 728 -31.69 -44.10 3.22
CA ALA A 728 -32.46 -45.35 3.20
C ALA A 728 -32.89 -45.77 4.61
N SER A 729 -32.05 -45.52 5.62
CA SER A 729 -32.35 -45.84 7.02
C SER A 729 -33.44 -44.94 7.60
N LEU A 730 -33.42 -43.63 7.30
CA LEU A 730 -34.47 -42.69 7.73
C LEU A 730 -35.85 -43.10 7.19
N TYR A 731 -35.89 -43.59 5.94
CA TYR A 731 -37.12 -43.97 5.25
C TYR A 731 -37.72 -45.31 5.73
N CYS A 732 -36.90 -46.36 5.96
CA CYS A 732 -37.40 -47.62 6.52
C CYS A 732 -37.77 -47.50 8.01
N CYS A 733 -37.10 -46.62 8.80
CA CYS A 733 -37.34 -46.48 10.25
C CYS A 733 -38.59 -45.66 10.59
N GLN A 734 -38.85 -44.51 9.94
CA GLN A 734 -40.06 -43.71 10.21
C GLN A 734 -41.38 -44.43 9.87
N SER A 735 -41.32 -45.41 8.96
CA SER A 735 -42.51 -46.16 8.51
C SER A 735 -42.94 -47.31 9.44
N CYS A 736 -42.16 -47.65 10.47
CA CYS A 736 -42.43 -48.81 11.32
C CYS A 736 -43.15 -48.48 12.65
N ASP A 737 -43.19 -47.22 13.10
CA ASP A 737 -43.77 -46.85 14.41
C ASP A 737 -45.30 -46.72 14.41
N GLY A 738 -45.96 -46.76 13.24
CA GLY A 738 -47.39 -46.47 13.13
C GLY A 738 -48.36 -47.63 13.43
N THR A 739 -47.89 -48.85 13.75
CA THR A 739 -48.78 -50.03 13.86
C THR A 739 -48.52 -50.92 15.07
N HIS A 740 -48.59 -50.36 16.27
CA HIS A 740 -48.97 -51.13 17.46
C HIS A 740 -49.95 -50.34 18.35
N GLY A 741 -51.25 -50.49 18.06
CA GLY A 741 -52.30 -50.23 19.04
C GLY A 741 -52.38 -51.39 20.04
N GLY A 742 -52.35 -51.09 21.34
CA GLY A 742 -52.44 -52.07 22.40
C GLY A 742 -52.60 -51.49 23.81
N GLN A 743 -53.87 -51.35 24.22
CA GLN A 743 -54.42 -51.68 25.54
C GLN A 743 -53.88 -50.98 26.82
N ASP A 744 -54.74 -50.10 27.34
CA ASP A 744 -55.14 -49.89 28.74
C ASP A 744 -54.25 -50.50 29.86
N ARG A 745 -53.69 -49.61 30.68
CA ARG A 745 -53.43 -49.86 32.10
C ARG A 745 -54.01 -48.71 32.95
N PRO A 746 -54.57 -49.01 34.13
CA PRO A 746 -55.32 -48.06 34.94
C PRO A 746 -54.42 -47.24 35.87
N ASP A 747 -54.78 -45.98 36.06
CA ASP A 747 -54.29 -45.09 37.10
C ASP A 747 -54.82 -45.53 38.48
N GLY A 748 -53.92 -45.64 39.46
CA GLY A 748 -54.20 -45.47 40.89
C GLY A 748 -53.42 -44.21 41.31
N ASP A 749 -54.07 -43.15 41.78
CA ASP A 749 -54.73 -42.95 43.08
C ASP A 749 -53.72 -42.88 44.24
N ASP A 750 -53.57 -41.66 44.74
CA ASP A 750 -53.10 -41.19 46.07
C ASP A 750 -52.72 -39.70 45.83
N GLY A 751 -53.40 -38.67 46.35
CA GLY A 751 -54.26 -38.58 47.51
C GLY A 751 -53.79 -37.36 48.34
N ASP A 752 -54.74 -36.51 48.73
CA ASP A 752 -54.67 -35.41 49.72
C ASP A 752 -53.82 -34.15 49.39
N GLY A 753 -54.31 -32.93 49.59
CA GLY A 753 -55.57 -32.47 50.18
C GLY A 753 -55.55 -30.96 50.47
N GLY A 754 -56.73 -30.36 50.63
CA GLY A 754 -56.97 -29.04 51.23
C GLY A 754 -56.94 -27.87 50.24
N GLU A 755 -58.04 -27.44 49.60
CA GLU A 755 -59.19 -26.71 50.17
C GLU A 755 -58.79 -25.54 51.09
N ALA A 756 -58.83 -24.31 50.54
CA ALA A 756 -59.58 -23.20 51.11
C ALA A 756 -59.64 -22.03 50.11
N ASP A 757 -60.81 -21.87 49.50
CA ASP A 757 -61.61 -20.64 49.31
C ASP A 757 -60.91 -19.31 49.68
N GLY A 758 -61.00 -18.23 48.92
CA GLY A 758 -61.98 -17.86 47.91
C GLY A 758 -62.01 -16.33 47.81
N GLU A 759 -62.92 -15.86 46.96
CA GLU A 759 -63.38 -14.47 46.75
C GLU A 759 -62.48 -13.62 45.83
N ASN A 760 -62.90 -13.39 44.57
CA ASN A 760 -63.90 -12.38 44.12
C ASN A 760 -63.53 -10.97 44.59
N GLU A 761 -63.66 -9.90 43.84
CA GLU A 761 -64.13 -9.59 42.49
C GLU A 761 -63.79 -8.09 42.32
N ASP A 762 -63.80 -7.65 41.08
CA ASP A 762 -64.22 -6.31 40.66
C ASP A 762 -63.36 -5.06 40.83
N GLY A 763 -63.30 -4.36 39.69
CA GLY A 763 -63.30 -2.89 39.59
C GLY A 763 -61.91 -2.32 39.33
N GLY A 764 -61.56 -1.79 38.17
CA GLY A 764 -62.37 -1.04 37.23
C GLY A 764 -61.94 0.44 37.24
N HIS A 765 -61.61 0.92 36.05
CA HIS A 765 -61.54 2.32 35.61
C HIS A 765 -60.30 3.20 35.88
N ASP A 766 -59.77 3.60 34.72
CA ASP A 766 -59.46 4.96 34.28
C ASP A 766 -58.23 5.69 34.84
N GLY A 767 -57.32 5.99 33.91
CA GLY A 767 -57.22 7.38 33.47
C GLY A 767 -55.90 8.09 33.72
N ALA A 768 -55.21 8.31 32.61
CA ALA A 768 -54.49 9.54 32.25
C ALA A 768 -53.17 9.91 32.96
N GLU A 769 -52.14 9.98 32.10
CA GLU A 769 -51.23 11.12 31.89
C GLU A 769 -50.51 11.75 33.09
N GLY A 770 -49.18 11.82 32.99
CA GLY A 770 -48.44 12.97 33.52
C GLY A 770 -47.07 12.67 34.09
N ALA A 771 -46.07 12.73 33.21
CA ALA A 771 -44.79 13.44 33.35
C ALA A 771 -43.98 13.45 34.67
N ASP A 772 -42.68 13.25 34.44
CA ASP A 772 -41.52 13.82 35.13
C ASP A 772 -41.13 13.34 36.53
N GLY A 773 -39.88 12.86 36.61
CA GLY A 773 -38.96 13.39 37.61
C GLY A 773 -38.23 12.37 38.49
N ALA A 774 -36.93 12.28 38.21
CA ALA A 774 -35.84 12.15 39.18
C ALA A 774 -35.66 10.84 39.97
N SER A 775 -34.49 10.21 39.71
CA SER A 775 -33.42 9.97 40.70
C SER A 775 -33.87 9.58 42.11
N GLU A 776 -33.56 8.35 42.52
CA GLU A 776 -32.76 8.14 43.73
C GLU A 776 -32.17 6.73 43.81
N ASN A 777 -31.05 6.69 44.53
CA ASN A 777 -30.05 5.66 44.64
C ASN A 777 -30.09 5.13 46.07
N TYR A 778 -30.30 3.84 46.30
CA TYR A 778 -30.03 3.04 47.51
C TYR A 778 -30.28 1.58 47.09
N GLY A 779 -29.47 0.56 47.37
CA GLY A 779 -28.48 0.37 48.41
C GLY A 779 -28.78 -0.95 49.13
N SER A 780 -27.88 -1.91 48.95
CA SER A 780 -27.52 -3.01 49.87
C SER A 780 -28.40 -4.25 50.10
N ALA A 781 -27.67 -5.38 50.06
CA ALA A 781 -27.67 -6.53 51.00
C ALA A 781 -28.89 -7.46 50.99
N ASP A 782 -28.81 -8.77 51.23
CA ASP A 782 -27.73 -9.72 51.53
C ASP A 782 -28.34 -11.15 51.41
N ASP A 783 -27.46 -12.13 51.21
CA ASP A 783 -27.46 -13.51 51.76
C ASP A 783 -28.51 -14.60 51.46
N GLY A 784 -27.94 -15.79 51.19
CA GLY A 784 -28.51 -17.13 51.41
C GLY A 784 -28.05 -18.12 50.32
N VAL A 785 -26.85 -18.71 50.33
CA VAL A 785 -26.35 -19.87 51.12
C VAL A 785 -27.25 -21.12 51.09
N GLY A 786 -26.70 -22.22 50.57
CA GLY A 786 -27.15 -23.62 50.73
C GLY A 786 -26.86 -24.46 49.47
N ALA A 787 -25.67 -25.03 49.26
CA ALA A 787 -25.08 -26.24 49.88
C ALA A 787 -25.49 -27.58 49.23
N GLU A 788 -24.46 -28.23 48.66
CA GLU A 788 -24.14 -29.67 48.59
C GLU A 788 -25.01 -30.67 47.78
N GLY A 789 -24.32 -31.46 46.96
CA GLY A 789 -24.85 -32.66 46.28
C GLY A 789 -23.83 -33.30 45.33
N ASP A 790 -22.92 -34.08 45.90
CA ASP A 790 -21.81 -34.84 45.30
C ASP A 790 -22.27 -36.12 44.53
N THR A 791 -21.29 -36.80 43.91
CA THR A 791 -21.27 -38.14 43.24
C THR A 791 -21.48 -38.14 41.71
N GLY A 792 -20.65 -38.82 40.90
CA GLY A 792 -19.55 -39.73 41.19
C GLY A 792 -18.84 -40.21 39.91
N TYR A 793 -17.63 -40.72 40.13
CA TYR A 793 -16.73 -41.41 39.20
C TYR A 793 -17.35 -42.60 38.46
N GLY A 794 -16.79 -42.91 37.29
CA GLY A 794 -17.00 -44.18 36.58
C GLY A 794 -16.03 -44.37 35.40
N ASP A 795 -14.80 -44.79 35.72
CA ASP A 795 -13.87 -45.45 34.80
C ASP A 795 -14.40 -46.82 34.34
N GLY A 796 -13.91 -47.29 33.19
CA GLY A 796 -14.00 -48.68 32.72
C GLY A 796 -13.73 -48.78 31.22
N GLU A 797 -12.48 -49.00 30.79
CA GLU A 797 -11.83 -50.32 30.59
C GLU A 797 -12.36 -51.14 29.40
N GLY A 798 -11.43 -51.64 28.57
CA GLY A 798 -11.64 -52.82 27.72
C GLY A 798 -11.22 -52.65 26.25
N THR A 799 -9.94 -52.78 25.86
CA THR A 799 -9.18 -54.03 25.55
C THR A 799 -9.30 -54.54 24.11
N GLY A 800 -8.14 -54.88 23.52
CA GLY A 800 -7.97 -55.82 22.40
C GLY A 800 -7.25 -55.19 21.20
N ASP A 801 -5.90 -55.20 21.14
CA ASP A 801 -5.03 -56.30 20.62
C ASP A 801 -5.26 -56.54 19.10
N GLY A 802 -4.27 -56.54 18.20
CA GLY A 802 -2.81 -56.46 18.32
C GLY A 802 -2.16 -56.53 16.92
N ASP A 803 -0.84 -56.30 16.94
CA ASP A 803 0.21 -56.93 16.09
C ASP A 803 0.30 -56.49 14.61
N ASP A 804 1.43 -56.04 14.03
CA ASP A 804 2.84 -56.39 14.26
C ASP A 804 3.82 -55.24 13.86
N GLU A 805 4.90 -55.17 14.64
CA GLU A 805 6.25 -54.57 14.53
C GLU A 805 7.01 -54.75 13.17
N PRO A 806 8.30 -54.36 13.00
CA PRO A 806 9.27 -53.63 13.88
C PRO A 806 9.97 -52.41 13.22
N ALA A 807 10.42 -51.41 14.01
CA ALA A 807 11.76 -51.22 14.64
C ALA A 807 12.87 -50.79 13.65
N ASP A 808 13.75 -49.81 13.91
CA ASP A 808 14.62 -49.66 15.10
C ASP A 808 15.07 -48.21 15.39
N GLU A 809 15.19 -47.93 16.70
CA GLU A 809 16.29 -47.30 17.47
C GLU A 809 17.04 -46.05 16.93
N ALA A 810 17.49 -45.05 17.70
CA ALA A 810 17.66 -44.75 19.13
C ALA A 810 18.00 -43.23 19.19
N GLY A 811 17.91 -42.44 20.26
CA GLY A 811 17.84 -42.68 21.70
C GLY A 811 18.66 -41.58 22.41
N TYR A 812 18.31 -41.33 23.68
CA TYR A 812 18.96 -40.46 24.70
C TYR A 812 18.78 -38.93 24.55
N GLY A 813 18.33 -38.17 25.55
CA GLY A 813 18.02 -38.45 26.95
C GLY A 813 18.58 -37.34 27.85
N GLY A 814 17.79 -36.88 28.83
CA GLY A 814 18.30 -36.45 30.13
C GLY A 814 18.13 -34.98 30.56
N ASP A 815 17.27 -34.81 31.58
CA ASP A 815 17.33 -33.86 32.72
C ASP A 815 17.34 -32.34 32.46
N GLY A 816 16.51 -31.50 33.10
CA GLY A 816 15.83 -31.61 34.38
C GLY A 816 16.54 -30.74 35.43
N THR A 817 15.97 -29.57 35.79
CA THR A 817 16.00 -28.99 37.15
C THR A 817 15.17 -27.69 37.25
N ASP A 818 14.48 -27.63 38.39
CA ASP A 818 13.56 -26.64 38.95
C ASP A 818 14.10 -25.22 39.26
N GLY A 819 13.12 -24.32 39.45
CA GLY A 819 13.17 -23.11 40.30
C GLY A 819 12.55 -21.89 39.60
N GLY A 820 11.41 -21.30 39.97
CA GLY A 820 10.65 -21.27 41.23
C GLY A 820 10.66 -19.84 41.81
N GLU A 821 9.47 -19.22 41.90
CA GLU A 821 9.09 -18.07 42.78
C GLU A 821 9.67 -16.67 42.41
N ASP A 822 9.00 -15.51 42.52
CA ASP A 822 7.64 -15.10 42.93
C ASP A 822 7.43 -13.60 42.55
N ASP A 823 6.18 -13.29 42.20
CA ASP A 823 5.34 -12.12 42.52
C ASP A 823 5.79 -10.63 42.54
N ALA A 824 4.85 -9.85 41.96
CA ALA A 824 4.26 -8.58 42.41
C ALA A 824 4.82 -7.22 41.92
N GLY A 825 3.94 -6.49 41.22
CA GLY A 825 3.48 -5.19 41.75
C GLY A 825 3.60 -3.95 40.85
N LEU A 826 2.49 -3.57 40.21
CA LEU A 826 1.87 -2.22 40.15
C LEU A 826 2.78 -0.96 40.14
N ALA A 827 2.65 -0.13 39.10
CA ALA A 827 1.86 1.11 39.11
C ALA A 827 2.25 2.08 37.96
N ASP A 828 1.22 2.70 37.36
CA ASP A 828 1.28 3.91 36.53
C ASP A 828 2.00 5.07 37.24
N GLU A 829 2.75 5.88 36.49
CA GLU A 829 2.54 7.33 36.49
C GLU A 829 3.24 8.06 35.32
N VAL A 830 2.60 9.17 34.97
CA VAL A 830 2.78 10.08 33.83
C VAL A 830 3.88 11.11 34.11
N GLY A 831 4.62 11.59 33.08
CA GLY A 831 5.20 12.93 33.16
C GLY A 831 6.46 13.22 32.34
N TYR A 832 6.27 13.98 31.25
CA TYR A 832 7.15 15.00 30.64
C TYR A 832 8.58 15.23 31.17
N GLY A 833 9.51 15.44 30.23
CA GLY A 833 10.57 16.44 30.41
C GLY A 833 11.91 16.14 29.72
N ASP A 834 12.15 16.91 28.65
CA ASP A 834 13.45 17.43 28.15
C ASP A 834 14.66 17.28 29.09
N ASP A 835 15.79 16.81 28.54
CA ASP A 835 17.13 17.43 28.60
C ASP A 835 18.20 16.37 28.29
N GLY A 836 19.22 16.78 27.53
CA GLY A 836 20.20 15.90 26.90
C GLY A 836 21.45 15.57 27.73
N GLU A 837 22.46 15.17 26.95
CA GLU A 837 23.90 15.18 27.25
C GLU A 837 24.53 13.91 27.87
N GLU A 838 25.23 13.19 26.98
CA GLU A 838 26.58 12.62 27.09
C GLU A 838 26.93 11.36 27.92
N ASP A 839 27.91 10.65 27.34
CA ASP A 839 28.74 9.51 27.80
C ASP A 839 28.11 8.11 27.82
N GLY A 840 28.68 7.04 27.27
CA GLY A 840 30.00 6.79 26.69
C GLY A 840 30.33 5.29 26.78
N ALA A 841 31.03 4.77 25.76
CA ALA A 841 31.88 3.57 25.71
C ALA A 841 31.27 2.14 25.84
N GLY A 842 31.64 1.29 24.88
CA GLY A 842 31.49 -0.18 24.96
C GLY A 842 31.97 -0.91 23.70
N PHE A 843 33.28 -1.09 23.57
CA PHE A 843 34.00 -1.84 22.52
C PHE A 843 34.10 -3.33 22.91
N ALA A 844 33.85 -4.26 21.97
CA ALA A 844 34.35 -5.65 21.95
C ALA A 844 34.10 -6.21 20.52
N ASP A 845 35.13 -6.37 19.68
CA ASP A 845 35.98 -7.56 19.50
C ASP A 845 35.24 -8.81 18.99
N GLU A 846 35.32 -9.07 17.68
CA GLU A 846 35.30 -10.44 17.15
C GLU A 846 36.41 -10.63 16.12
N ALA A 847 37.33 -11.54 16.48
CA ALA A 847 38.42 -12.01 15.66
C ALA A 847 38.13 -13.44 15.16
N GLY A 848 38.12 -13.59 13.84
CA GLY A 848 38.73 -14.64 13.01
C GLY A 848 38.67 -16.12 13.38
N HIS A 849 38.22 -16.92 12.41
CA HIS A 849 38.81 -18.19 11.92
C HIS A 849 38.29 -18.38 10.48
N GLY A 850 39.07 -18.64 9.42
CA GLY A 850 40.31 -19.41 9.31
C GLY A 850 39.96 -20.77 8.72
N GLY A 851 40.05 -20.94 7.39
CA GLY A 851 39.73 -22.18 6.69
C GLY A 851 40.38 -22.26 5.31
N ASP A 852 41.62 -22.71 5.29
CA ASP A 852 42.40 -23.08 4.10
C ASP A 852 41.83 -24.33 3.40
N GLY A 853 42.03 -24.40 2.08
CA GLY A 853 41.71 -25.58 1.28
C GLY A 853 42.18 -25.45 -0.17
N ASP A 854 43.50 -25.44 -0.39
CA ASP A 854 44.13 -25.78 -1.68
C ASP A 854 44.08 -27.30 -1.90
N VAL A 855 43.76 -27.80 -3.10
CA VAL A 855 44.37 -28.98 -3.78
C VAL A 855 43.95 -29.05 -5.27
N GLU A 856 44.96 -28.85 -6.13
CA GLU A 856 45.35 -29.54 -7.38
C GLU A 856 44.40 -29.75 -8.59
N ASP A 857 44.81 -29.13 -9.71
CA ASP A 857 45.16 -29.69 -11.04
C ASP A 857 44.40 -30.89 -11.63
N GLY A 858 43.98 -30.76 -12.89
CA GLY A 858 43.63 -31.90 -13.75
C GLY A 858 43.04 -31.55 -15.12
N ASP A 859 43.87 -31.70 -16.15
CA ASP A 859 43.68 -31.47 -17.59
C ASP A 859 42.50 -32.17 -18.33
N ASP A 860 42.25 -31.60 -19.52
CA ASP A 860 41.99 -32.27 -20.81
C ASP A 860 40.56 -32.54 -21.38
N THR A 861 40.34 -31.85 -22.52
CA THR A 861 39.80 -32.35 -23.81
C THR A 861 38.28 -32.43 -24.10
N ALA A 862 37.87 -31.52 -24.99
CA ALA A 862 37.19 -31.72 -26.29
C ALA A 862 36.03 -32.73 -26.45
N ALA A 863 34.86 -32.24 -26.90
CA ALA A 863 34.34 -32.46 -28.26
C ALA A 863 32.89 -31.95 -28.45
N ASP A 864 32.69 -31.29 -29.60
CA ASP A 864 31.52 -31.28 -30.50
C ASP A 864 30.10 -30.92 -30.03
N GLY A 865 29.49 -29.97 -30.77
CA GLY A 865 28.04 -29.78 -30.77
C GLY A 865 27.56 -28.47 -31.40
N ALA A 866 27.77 -28.31 -32.70
CA ALA A 866 27.25 -27.21 -33.50
C ALA A 866 25.71 -27.16 -33.53
N TYR A 867 25.12 -25.95 -33.46
CA TYR A 867 23.99 -25.52 -34.31
C TYR A 867 23.91 -24.00 -34.29
N GLY A 868 24.19 -23.38 -35.45
CA GLY A 868 23.92 -21.98 -35.72
C GLY A 868 22.58 -21.82 -36.44
N TYR A 869 21.94 -20.68 -36.23
CA TYR A 869 21.06 -20.06 -37.23
C TYR A 869 21.20 -18.54 -37.10
N THR A 870 21.80 -17.94 -38.12
CA THR A 870 21.70 -16.54 -38.47
C THR A 870 20.40 -16.31 -39.21
N ASP A 871 19.70 -15.20 -38.95
CA ASP A 871 19.04 -14.48 -40.02
C ASP A 871 18.97 -12.98 -39.70
N ALA A 872 19.42 -12.20 -40.68
CA ALA A 872 19.34 -10.75 -40.74
C ALA A 872 18.43 -10.43 -41.93
N GLY A 873 17.54 -9.46 -41.77
CA GLY A 873 16.71 -8.94 -42.86
C GLY A 873 16.14 -7.58 -42.48
N GLU A 874 16.72 -6.53 -43.06
CA GLU A 874 16.18 -5.19 -43.17
C GLU A 874 14.88 -5.20 -44.01
N GLU A 875 13.85 -4.50 -43.53
CA GLU A 875 13.06 -3.49 -44.27
C GLU A 875 12.45 -2.49 -43.29
#